data_AF-A0AA88XLQ2-F1
#
_entry.id   AF-A0AA88XLQ2-F1
#
_cell.length_a   1.000
_cell.length_b   1.000
_cell.length_c   1.000
_cell.angle_alpha   90.00
_cell.angle_beta   90.00
_cell.angle_gamma   90.00
#
_symmetry.space_group_name_H-M   'P 1'
#
loop_
_entity.id
_entity.type
_entity.pdbx_description
1 polymer ?
#
loop_
_entity_poly.entity_id
_entity_poly.type
_entity_poly.pdbx_seq_one_letter_code
_entity_poly.pdbx_strand_id
1 'polypeptide(L)'
;MYLCRKHFLKKRAAAVIIQNKFRATILARLTQRHFLVMKGAAISVQAWYKGCMQRAQYRNTLVCVRRLQAIIRGYLVRKQNRELQKAVCFVQIKYREKKLTDQLRAEFLEKKGAAVTIQAWYKGHIQRMKYQHYLTCVCKVQSVVRGHLERKHLQELRRAVRLVQRRYRERKLTDQLRTEFLERKGAVMTIQAWYRGHIQRVKYQHYLTSVCKIQSTIRGYLVRKQLQDLRRAACVVQRRYKEKRLTQSLHRDFLQKRMSAVCIQRAYRVMVQKRKEILAQRRAVFLSKFVSLVQYSLSAFQIQRAYRKYRTLCAAKKKIKSILCIQHWMRAKLVRLRYLRFKRSLTEVQRLCKVHLRRREDSARIIQAYFRRWQTRQQEQRKIHAAVTLQAVWRGRQIRIKSKSRKLANIRQRIEEANRSATEEKKLCNRTASALDYLLKYKHLSQILDALMHLDVATRLSSHCCVRMVEVNAVQVIYTLIQSCNRSQPHMEIINYSVSILLNLAKYDKTVGAVYIPGSVDVLLELLQIYREKGVIFYRTCTLLGILGIDLDRRMTIGSDPKFKDKIQSLHVLVSRKNKVNETRQLRQARQLAAKSFNCTLPVHVPVKKVHKIRPDWVLQRDKMHEIDNPMQAINFVMDNYNITPKK
;
A
#
# COMPACT_ATOMS: atom_id res chain seq x y z
N MET A 1 -40.33 -147.11 -164.87
CA MET A 1 -40.02 -145.65 -164.80
C MET A 1 -40.75 -144.86 -163.71
N TYR A 2 -41.74 -145.38 -162.97
CA TYR A 2 -42.50 -144.61 -161.96
C TYR A 2 -41.76 -144.39 -160.61
N LEU A 3 -40.88 -145.32 -160.21
CA LEU A 3 -40.23 -145.28 -158.88
C LEU A 3 -39.17 -144.16 -158.73
N CYS A 4 -38.49 -143.74 -159.80
CA CYS A 4 -37.45 -142.70 -159.70
C CYS A 4 -38.00 -141.28 -159.42
N ARG A 5 -39.21 -140.95 -159.89
CA ARG A 5 -39.78 -139.59 -159.73
C ARG A 5 -40.27 -139.31 -158.30
N LYS A 6 -40.70 -140.34 -157.57
CA LYS A 6 -41.16 -140.24 -156.17
C LYS A 6 -40.01 -139.94 -155.20
N HIS A 7 -38.79 -140.39 -155.51
CA HIS A 7 -37.61 -140.18 -154.68
C HIS A 7 -37.07 -138.74 -154.75
N PHE A 8 -37.09 -138.12 -155.94
CA PHE A 8 -36.66 -136.73 -156.13
C PHE A 8 -37.54 -135.71 -155.38
N LEU A 9 -38.87 -135.92 -155.38
CA LEU A 9 -39.81 -135.02 -154.69
C LEU A 9 -39.64 -135.03 -153.16
N LYS A 10 -39.27 -136.17 -152.56
CA LYS A 10 -38.94 -136.25 -151.12
C LYS A 10 -37.68 -135.45 -150.77
N LYS A 11 -36.64 -135.47 -151.61
CA LYS A 11 -35.41 -134.68 -151.39
C LYS A 11 -35.66 -133.18 -151.48
N ARG A 12 -36.53 -132.73 -152.40
CA ARG A 12 -36.89 -131.30 -152.51
C ARG A 12 -37.64 -130.77 -151.28
N ALA A 13 -38.56 -131.57 -150.73
CA ALA A 13 -39.31 -131.19 -149.53
C ALA A 13 -38.41 -131.03 -148.29
N ALA A 14 -37.42 -131.92 -148.11
CA ALA A 14 -36.47 -131.84 -147.01
C ALA A 14 -35.61 -130.55 -147.05
N ALA A 15 -35.17 -130.14 -148.24
CA ALA A 15 -34.37 -128.92 -148.41
C ALA A 15 -35.14 -127.64 -148.02
N VAL A 16 -36.43 -127.55 -148.35
CA VAL A 16 -37.27 -126.38 -148.02
C VAL A 16 -37.49 -126.25 -146.50
N ILE A 17 -37.65 -127.37 -145.79
CA ILE A 17 -37.81 -127.36 -144.32
C ILE A 17 -36.53 -126.84 -143.65
N ILE A 18 -35.35 -127.27 -144.11
CA ILE A 18 -34.06 -126.80 -143.60
C ILE A 18 -33.90 -125.30 -143.88
N GLN A 19 -34.21 -124.84 -145.10
CA GLN A 19 -34.13 -123.43 -145.48
C GLN A 19 -35.08 -122.55 -144.64
N ASN A 20 -36.31 -123.00 -144.38
CA ASN A 20 -37.27 -122.27 -143.55
C ASN A 20 -36.83 -122.21 -142.08
N LYS A 21 -36.27 -123.30 -141.52
CA LYS A 21 -35.76 -123.33 -140.14
C LYS A 21 -34.56 -122.39 -139.95
N PHE A 22 -33.66 -122.34 -140.94
CA PHE A 22 -32.51 -121.44 -140.90
C PHE A 22 -32.94 -119.96 -140.91
N ARG A 23 -33.87 -119.59 -141.80
CA ARG A 23 -34.43 -118.23 -141.87
C ARG A 23 -35.10 -117.80 -140.57
N ALA A 24 -35.89 -118.68 -139.94
CA ALA A 24 -36.52 -118.40 -138.65
C ALA A 24 -35.50 -118.18 -137.52
N THR A 25 -34.38 -118.92 -137.53
CA THR A 25 -33.33 -118.80 -136.50
C THR A 25 -32.53 -117.50 -136.62
N ILE A 26 -32.26 -117.06 -137.85
CA ILE A 26 -31.62 -115.76 -138.12
C ILE A 26 -32.51 -114.61 -137.63
N LEU A 27 -33.82 -114.66 -137.91
CA LEU A 27 -34.78 -113.64 -137.49
C LEU A 27 -34.88 -113.53 -135.95
N ALA A 28 -34.87 -114.66 -135.24
CA ALA A 28 -34.87 -114.71 -133.78
C ALA A 28 -33.62 -114.07 -133.16
N ARG A 29 -32.43 -114.30 -133.76
CA ARG A 29 -31.18 -113.67 -133.28
C ARG A 29 -31.16 -112.17 -133.54
N LEU A 30 -31.65 -111.72 -134.69
CA LEU A 30 -31.74 -110.29 -135.02
C LEU A 30 -32.70 -109.57 -134.05
N THR A 31 -33.87 -110.14 -133.79
CA THR A 31 -34.84 -109.59 -132.83
C THR A 31 -34.30 -109.57 -131.40
N GLN A 32 -33.61 -110.63 -130.94
CA GLN A 32 -32.99 -110.66 -129.62
C GLN A 32 -31.84 -109.65 -129.46
N ARG A 33 -31.01 -109.48 -130.49
CA ARG A 33 -29.92 -108.49 -130.48
C ARG A 33 -30.48 -107.06 -130.42
N HIS A 34 -31.57 -106.80 -131.16
CA HIS A 34 -32.26 -105.51 -131.14
C HIS A 34 -32.86 -105.21 -129.75
N PHE A 35 -33.48 -106.21 -129.10
CA PHE A 35 -33.99 -106.09 -127.73
C PHE A 35 -32.89 -105.81 -126.70
N LEU A 36 -31.73 -106.48 -126.79
CA LEU A 36 -30.62 -106.26 -125.85
C LEU A 36 -30.01 -104.87 -125.99
N VAL A 37 -29.89 -104.34 -127.21
CA VAL A 37 -29.45 -102.95 -127.46
C VAL A 37 -30.44 -101.96 -126.86
N MET A 38 -31.74 -102.18 -127.08
CA MET A 38 -32.80 -101.34 -126.48
C MET A 38 -32.78 -101.39 -124.95
N LYS A 39 -32.57 -102.58 -124.35
CA LYS A 39 -32.45 -102.75 -122.90
C LYS A 39 -31.20 -102.05 -122.34
N GLY A 40 -30.06 -102.16 -123.03
CA GLY A 40 -28.81 -101.48 -122.63
C GLY A 40 -28.93 -99.95 -122.69
N ALA A 41 -29.59 -99.43 -123.73
CA ALA A 41 -29.89 -98.00 -123.84
C ALA A 41 -30.83 -97.54 -122.71
N ALA A 42 -31.89 -98.29 -122.42
CA ALA A 42 -32.82 -97.98 -121.34
C ALA A 42 -32.13 -97.97 -119.96
N ILE A 43 -31.27 -98.95 -119.65
CA ILE A 43 -30.52 -98.99 -118.38
C ILE A 43 -29.56 -97.81 -118.27
N SER A 44 -28.91 -97.42 -119.37
CA SER A 44 -27.98 -96.27 -119.40
C SER A 44 -28.71 -94.95 -119.11
N VAL A 45 -29.88 -94.76 -119.72
CA VAL A 45 -30.75 -93.59 -119.46
C VAL A 45 -31.29 -93.60 -118.03
N GLN A 46 -31.73 -94.76 -117.53
CA GLN A 46 -32.19 -94.92 -116.15
C GLN A 46 -31.08 -94.63 -115.12
N ALA A 47 -29.86 -95.13 -115.35
CA ALA A 47 -28.70 -94.88 -114.49
C ALA A 47 -28.26 -93.41 -114.53
N TRP A 48 -28.26 -92.79 -115.72
CA TRP A 48 -27.99 -91.36 -115.88
C TRP A 48 -29.03 -90.51 -115.14
N TYR A 49 -30.32 -90.80 -115.28
CA TYR A 49 -31.40 -90.09 -114.60
C TYR A 49 -31.29 -90.21 -113.08
N LYS A 50 -31.06 -91.42 -112.56
CA LYS A 50 -30.79 -91.65 -111.11
C LYS A 50 -29.56 -90.87 -110.64
N GLY A 51 -28.49 -90.84 -111.43
CA GLY A 51 -27.30 -90.03 -111.14
C GLY A 51 -27.58 -88.52 -111.13
N CYS A 52 -28.40 -88.02 -112.04
CA CYS A 52 -28.83 -86.62 -112.08
C CYS A 52 -29.70 -86.26 -110.86
N MET A 53 -30.64 -87.11 -110.49
CA MET A 53 -31.45 -87.00 -109.28
C MET A 53 -30.58 -86.92 -108.01
N GLN A 54 -29.63 -87.86 -107.83
CA GLN A 54 -28.76 -87.88 -106.65
C GLN A 54 -27.84 -86.64 -106.57
N ARG A 55 -27.31 -86.18 -107.72
CA ARG A 55 -26.50 -84.96 -107.78
C ARG A 55 -27.31 -83.71 -107.47
N ALA A 56 -28.57 -83.65 -107.90
CA ALA A 56 -29.48 -82.55 -107.55
C ALA A 56 -29.78 -82.55 -106.05
N GLN A 57 -30.04 -83.71 -105.45
CA GLN A 57 -30.27 -83.84 -104.01
C GLN A 57 -29.03 -83.42 -103.21
N TYR A 58 -27.82 -83.87 -103.58
CA TYR A 58 -26.58 -83.46 -102.93
C TYR A 58 -26.29 -81.95 -103.06
N ARG A 59 -26.54 -81.36 -104.24
CA ARG A 59 -26.42 -79.91 -104.44
C ARG A 59 -27.37 -79.14 -103.53
N ASN A 60 -28.61 -79.60 -103.37
CA ASN A 60 -29.56 -79.01 -102.44
C ASN A 60 -29.07 -79.10 -100.99
N THR A 61 -28.54 -80.25 -100.56
CA THR A 61 -27.96 -80.41 -99.23
C THR A 61 -26.79 -79.44 -99.00
N LEU A 62 -25.90 -79.27 -99.97
CA LEU A 62 -24.79 -78.31 -99.88
C LEU A 62 -25.26 -76.86 -99.81
N VAL A 63 -26.30 -76.48 -100.57
CA VAL A 63 -26.91 -75.14 -100.49
C VAL A 63 -27.49 -74.90 -99.09
N CYS A 64 -28.18 -75.88 -98.50
CA CYS A 64 -28.70 -75.80 -97.13
C CYS A 64 -27.57 -75.66 -96.09
N VAL A 65 -26.51 -76.46 -96.19
CA VAL A 65 -25.35 -76.38 -95.28
C VAL A 65 -24.64 -75.03 -95.41
N ARG A 66 -24.43 -74.53 -96.63
CA ARG A 66 -23.82 -73.20 -96.85
C ARG A 66 -24.68 -72.08 -96.29
N ARG A 67 -26.02 -72.16 -96.42
CA ARG A 67 -26.95 -71.22 -95.79
C ARG A 67 -26.85 -71.27 -94.27
N LEU A 68 -26.84 -72.47 -93.68
CA LEU A 68 -26.69 -72.63 -92.23
C LEU A 68 -25.35 -72.07 -91.73
N GLN A 69 -24.25 -72.38 -92.42
CA GLN A 69 -22.92 -71.86 -92.12
C GLN A 69 -22.87 -70.33 -92.25
N ALA A 70 -23.50 -69.75 -93.26
CA ALA A 70 -23.60 -68.29 -93.42
C ALA A 70 -24.41 -67.65 -92.28
N ILE A 71 -25.51 -68.27 -91.87
CA ILE A 71 -26.33 -67.82 -90.73
C ILE A 71 -25.52 -67.86 -89.43
N ILE A 72 -24.80 -68.96 -89.17
CA ILE A 72 -23.98 -69.13 -87.97
C ILE A 72 -22.81 -68.13 -87.96
N ARG A 73 -22.09 -67.95 -89.07
CA ARG A 73 -21.03 -66.94 -89.19
C ARG A 73 -21.58 -65.53 -88.95
N GLY A 74 -22.72 -65.21 -89.55
CA GLY A 74 -23.40 -63.92 -89.33
C GLY A 74 -23.81 -63.71 -87.88
N TYR A 75 -24.29 -64.77 -87.19
CA TYR A 75 -24.62 -64.71 -85.76
C TYR A 75 -23.37 -64.47 -84.90
N LEU A 76 -22.27 -65.19 -85.14
CA LEU A 76 -21.02 -65.04 -84.37
C LEU A 76 -20.45 -63.62 -84.48
N VAL A 77 -20.42 -63.05 -85.69
CA VAL A 77 -19.97 -61.67 -85.91
C VAL A 77 -20.89 -60.66 -85.22
N ARG A 78 -22.22 -60.84 -85.30
CA ARG A 78 -23.18 -59.98 -84.59
C ARG A 78 -23.06 -60.08 -83.07
N LYS A 79 -22.80 -61.28 -82.54
CA LYS A 79 -22.56 -61.51 -81.11
C LYS A 79 -21.29 -60.78 -80.65
N GLN A 80 -20.20 -60.92 -81.40
CA GLN A 80 -18.94 -60.24 -81.09
C GLN A 80 -19.07 -58.71 -81.17
N ASN A 81 -19.78 -58.17 -82.17
CA ASN A 81 -20.06 -56.74 -82.26
C ASN A 81 -20.95 -56.23 -81.11
N ARG A 82 -21.94 -57.00 -80.66
CA ARG A 82 -22.75 -56.62 -79.48
C ARG A 82 -21.90 -56.54 -78.21
N GLU A 83 -21.01 -57.50 -77.99
CA GLU A 83 -20.12 -57.47 -76.82
C GLU A 83 -19.12 -56.31 -76.89
N LEU A 84 -18.59 -56.00 -78.08
CA LEU A 84 -17.73 -54.83 -78.28
C LEU A 84 -18.50 -53.52 -78.03
N GLN A 85 -19.74 -53.40 -78.51
CA GLN A 85 -20.59 -52.23 -78.27
C GLN A 85 -20.90 -52.05 -76.77
N LYS A 86 -21.17 -53.13 -76.04
CA LYS A 86 -21.36 -53.08 -74.57
C LYS A 86 -20.09 -52.59 -73.87
N ALA A 87 -18.92 -53.10 -74.25
CA ALA A 87 -17.64 -52.68 -73.67
C ALA A 87 -17.34 -51.20 -73.97
N VAL A 88 -17.56 -50.74 -75.21
CA VAL A 88 -17.41 -49.33 -75.59
C VAL A 88 -18.38 -48.45 -74.82
N CYS A 89 -19.65 -48.84 -74.71
CA CYS A 89 -20.65 -48.09 -73.96
C CYS A 89 -20.28 -47.99 -72.48
N PHE A 90 -19.79 -49.08 -71.87
CA PHE A 90 -19.29 -49.07 -70.50
C PHE A 90 -18.12 -48.10 -70.31
N VAL A 91 -17.11 -48.12 -71.18
CA VAL A 91 -15.97 -47.20 -71.12
C VAL A 91 -16.42 -45.75 -71.30
N GLN A 92 -17.34 -45.49 -72.23
CA GLN A 92 -17.90 -44.15 -72.45
C GLN A 92 -18.70 -43.65 -71.24
N ILE A 93 -19.50 -44.51 -70.62
CA ILE A 93 -20.23 -44.20 -69.38
C ILE A 93 -19.23 -43.87 -68.27
N LYS A 94 -18.21 -44.72 -68.05
CA LYS A 94 -17.18 -44.49 -67.02
C LYS A 94 -16.35 -43.24 -67.26
N TYR A 95 -15.99 -42.93 -68.50
CA TYR A 95 -15.30 -41.70 -68.84
C TYR A 95 -16.17 -40.48 -68.56
N ARG A 96 -17.46 -40.50 -68.94
CA ARG A 96 -18.40 -39.40 -68.68
C ARG A 96 -18.63 -39.20 -67.18
N GLU A 97 -18.82 -40.27 -66.42
CA GLU A 97 -18.90 -40.23 -64.96
C GLU A 97 -17.65 -39.59 -64.34
N LYS A 98 -16.46 -40.03 -64.78
CA LYS A 98 -15.19 -39.50 -64.29
C LYS A 98 -15.01 -38.02 -64.61
N LYS A 99 -15.30 -37.61 -65.84
CA LYS A 99 -15.23 -36.21 -66.29
C LYS A 99 -16.17 -35.32 -65.47
N LEU A 100 -17.41 -35.75 -65.25
CA LEU A 100 -18.37 -35.03 -64.43
C LEU A 100 -17.89 -34.92 -62.98
N THR A 101 -17.34 -36.01 -62.43
CA THR A 101 -16.81 -36.03 -61.06
C THR A 101 -15.63 -35.07 -60.90
N ASP A 102 -14.74 -35.01 -61.88
CA ASP A 102 -13.58 -34.11 -61.88
C ASP A 102 -14.01 -32.64 -62.02
N GLN A 103 -15.05 -32.34 -62.82
CA GLN A 103 -15.65 -31.01 -62.91
C GLN A 103 -16.28 -30.57 -61.59
N LEU A 104 -17.12 -31.43 -60.98
CA LEU A 104 -17.74 -31.15 -59.68
C LEU A 104 -16.69 -30.96 -58.59
N ARG A 105 -15.60 -31.72 -58.63
CA ARG A 105 -14.48 -31.57 -57.69
C ARG A 105 -13.74 -30.25 -57.89
N ALA A 106 -13.51 -29.83 -59.14
CA ALA A 106 -12.88 -28.55 -59.44
C ALA A 106 -13.73 -27.38 -58.93
N GLU A 107 -15.03 -27.37 -59.23
CA GLU A 107 -15.96 -26.34 -58.72
C GLU A 107 -16.01 -26.31 -57.18
N PHE A 108 -16.04 -27.47 -56.54
CA PHE A 108 -16.01 -27.55 -55.08
C PHE A 108 -14.71 -26.97 -54.51
N LEU A 109 -13.56 -27.28 -55.11
CA LEU A 109 -12.27 -26.76 -54.67
C LEU A 109 -12.16 -25.25 -54.86
N GLU A 110 -12.71 -24.70 -55.95
CA GLU A 110 -12.79 -23.26 -56.19
C GLU A 110 -13.65 -22.56 -55.14
N LYS A 111 -14.88 -23.05 -54.92
CA LYS A 111 -15.79 -22.53 -53.88
C LYS A 111 -15.17 -22.61 -52.49
N LYS A 112 -14.48 -23.73 -52.19
CA LYS A 112 -13.75 -23.92 -50.93
C LYS A 112 -12.58 -22.94 -50.81
N GLY A 113 -11.82 -22.73 -51.88
CA GLY A 113 -10.73 -21.76 -51.95
C GLY A 113 -11.23 -20.36 -51.61
N ALA A 114 -12.26 -19.89 -52.31
CA ALA A 114 -12.89 -18.60 -52.06
C ALA A 114 -13.39 -18.46 -50.61
N ALA A 115 -14.05 -19.49 -50.08
CA ALA A 115 -14.51 -19.50 -48.69
C ALA A 115 -13.36 -19.39 -47.69
N VAL A 116 -12.25 -20.09 -47.90
CA VAL A 116 -11.06 -20.01 -47.04
C VAL A 116 -10.44 -18.61 -47.09
N THR A 117 -10.37 -17.99 -48.28
CA THR A 117 -9.83 -16.63 -48.45
C THR A 117 -10.68 -15.61 -47.70
N ILE A 118 -12.01 -15.68 -47.82
CA ILE A 118 -12.95 -14.82 -47.10
C ILE A 118 -12.84 -15.03 -45.58
N GLN A 119 -12.78 -16.28 -45.13
CA GLN A 119 -12.62 -16.61 -43.71
C GLN A 119 -11.30 -16.08 -43.15
N ALA A 120 -10.20 -16.22 -43.88
CA ALA A 120 -8.89 -15.71 -43.49
C ALA A 120 -8.91 -14.17 -43.40
N TRP A 121 -9.46 -13.50 -44.40
CA TRP A 121 -9.62 -12.04 -44.40
C TRP A 121 -10.46 -11.56 -43.22
N TYR A 122 -11.63 -12.19 -42.98
CA TYR A 122 -12.54 -11.81 -41.90
C TYR A 122 -11.91 -12.01 -40.52
N LYS A 123 -11.22 -13.14 -40.30
CA LYS A 123 -10.46 -13.39 -39.06
C LYS A 123 -9.37 -12.33 -38.85
N GLY A 124 -8.66 -11.96 -39.91
CA GLY A 124 -7.68 -10.87 -39.88
C GLY A 124 -8.30 -9.50 -39.58
N HIS A 125 -9.44 -9.19 -40.20
CA HIS A 125 -10.21 -7.97 -39.95
C HIS A 125 -10.65 -7.85 -38.48
N ILE A 126 -11.24 -8.91 -37.91
CA ILE A 126 -11.63 -8.98 -36.50
C ILE A 126 -10.43 -8.73 -35.58
N GLN A 127 -9.27 -9.33 -35.87
CA GLN A 127 -8.07 -9.17 -35.04
C GLN A 127 -7.50 -7.74 -35.12
N ARG A 128 -7.49 -7.13 -36.31
CA ARG A 128 -7.07 -5.74 -36.50
C ARG A 128 -8.00 -4.77 -35.76
N MET A 129 -9.31 -4.97 -35.83
CA MET A 129 -10.29 -4.18 -35.07
C MET A 129 -10.07 -4.28 -33.55
N LYS A 130 -9.83 -5.49 -33.03
CA LYS A 130 -9.49 -5.69 -31.61
C LYS A 130 -8.20 -4.97 -31.23
N TYR A 131 -7.17 -5.07 -32.05
CA TYR A 131 -5.89 -4.41 -31.81
C TYR A 131 -6.02 -2.88 -31.81
N GLN A 132 -6.75 -2.31 -32.77
CA GLN A 132 -7.07 -0.87 -32.80
C GLN A 132 -7.82 -0.41 -31.55
N HIS A 133 -8.80 -1.20 -31.10
CA HIS A 133 -9.50 -0.93 -29.85
C HIS A 133 -8.54 -0.91 -28.64
N TYR A 134 -7.64 -1.91 -28.53
CA TYR A 134 -6.62 -1.93 -27.48
C TYR A 134 -5.70 -0.72 -27.54
N LEU A 135 -5.19 -0.35 -28.72
CA LEU A 135 -4.36 0.85 -28.89
C LEU A 135 -5.10 2.12 -28.45
N THR A 136 -6.36 2.27 -28.86
CA THR A 136 -7.20 3.41 -28.48
C THR A 136 -7.36 3.49 -26.96
N CYS A 137 -7.61 2.36 -26.29
CA CYS A 137 -7.68 2.28 -24.84
C CYS A 137 -6.36 2.64 -24.16
N VAL A 138 -5.23 2.11 -24.66
CA VAL A 138 -3.90 2.40 -24.12
C VAL A 138 -3.57 3.89 -24.27
N CYS A 139 -3.81 4.48 -25.44
CA CYS A 139 -3.59 5.90 -25.69
C CYS A 139 -4.44 6.78 -24.76
N LYS A 140 -5.71 6.42 -24.51
CA LYS A 140 -6.59 7.11 -23.55
C LYS A 140 -6.05 7.03 -22.12
N VAL A 141 -5.56 5.86 -21.69
CA VAL A 141 -4.97 5.71 -20.35
C VAL A 141 -3.69 6.55 -20.24
N GLN A 142 -2.82 6.47 -21.25
CA GLN A 142 -1.57 7.23 -21.29
C GLN A 142 -1.82 8.74 -21.27
N SER A 143 -2.79 9.25 -22.03
CA SER A 143 -3.12 10.69 -22.04
C SER A 143 -3.65 11.17 -20.67
N VAL A 144 -4.49 10.36 -20.01
CA VAL A 144 -4.98 10.67 -18.65
C VAL A 144 -3.84 10.68 -17.64
N VAL A 145 -2.93 9.70 -17.69
CA VAL A 145 -1.77 9.63 -16.79
C VAL A 145 -0.82 10.80 -17.01
N ARG A 146 -0.46 11.10 -18.27
CA ARG A 146 0.38 12.26 -18.61
C ARG A 146 -0.26 13.57 -18.10
N GLY A 147 -1.56 13.75 -18.35
CA GLY A 147 -2.28 14.93 -17.85
C GLY A 147 -2.37 15.00 -16.32
N HIS A 148 -2.45 13.87 -15.61
CA HIS A 148 -2.42 13.84 -14.15
C HIS A 148 -1.06 14.26 -13.61
N LEU A 149 0.03 13.70 -14.16
CA LEU A 149 1.39 14.03 -13.76
C LEU A 149 1.67 15.54 -13.93
N GLU A 150 1.27 16.10 -15.07
CA GLU A 150 1.48 17.54 -15.34
C GLU A 150 0.66 18.44 -14.40
N ARG A 151 -0.61 18.09 -14.15
CA ARG A 151 -1.45 18.82 -13.18
C ARG A 151 -0.90 18.74 -11.77
N LYS A 152 -0.34 17.60 -11.36
CA LYS A 152 0.30 17.43 -10.06
C LYS A 152 1.54 18.31 -9.94
N HIS A 153 2.40 18.29 -10.95
CA HIS A 153 3.59 19.15 -10.99
C HIS A 153 3.22 20.64 -10.91
N LEU A 154 2.24 21.09 -11.70
CA LEU A 154 1.75 22.48 -11.65
C LEU A 154 1.15 22.84 -10.28
N GLN A 155 0.46 21.92 -9.62
CA GLN A 155 -0.05 22.15 -8.26
C GLN A 155 1.08 22.32 -7.25
N GLU A 156 2.12 21.50 -7.32
CA GLU A 156 3.31 21.59 -6.47
C GLU A 156 4.03 22.93 -6.69
N LEU A 157 4.24 23.33 -7.95
CA LEU A 157 4.81 24.63 -8.29
C LEU A 157 3.96 25.79 -7.76
N ARG A 158 2.63 25.76 -7.95
CA ARG A 158 1.72 26.78 -7.43
C ARG A 158 1.71 26.85 -5.90
N ARG A 159 1.94 25.73 -5.20
CA ARG A 159 2.08 25.71 -3.73
C ARG A 159 3.39 26.37 -3.32
N ALA A 160 4.50 26.04 -3.99
CA ALA A 160 5.80 26.65 -3.74
C ALA A 160 5.76 28.18 -3.96
N VAL A 161 5.19 28.63 -5.09
CA VAL A 161 5.02 30.06 -5.38
C VAL A 161 4.19 30.76 -4.30
N ARG A 162 3.05 30.19 -3.89
CA ARG A 162 2.22 30.75 -2.81
C ARG A 162 2.97 30.82 -1.48
N LEU A 163 3.78 29.83 -1.16
CA LEU A 163 4.61 29.82 0.05
C LEU A 163 5.63 30.96 0.02
N VAL A 164 6.35 31.12 -1.10
CA VAL A 164 7.32 32.20 -1.29
C VAL A 164 6.65 33.56 -1.19
N GLN A 165 5.52 33.76 -1.89
CA GLN A 165 4.76 35.02 -1.83
C GLN A 165 4.25 35.32 -0.42
N ARG A 166 3.77 34.31 0.32
CA ARG A 166 3.34 34.46 1.71
C ARG A 166 4.52 34.86 2.60
N ARG A 167 5.65 34.16 2.53
CA ARG A 167 6.86 34.45 3.30
C ARG A 167 7.39 35.84 3.01
N TYR A 168 7.39 36.25 1.75
CA TYR A 168 7.77 37.60 1.35
C TYR A 168 6.85 38.67 1.97
N ARG A 169 5.52 38.47 1.93
CA ARG A 169 4.56 39.40 2.55
C ARG A 169 4.71 39.46 4.07
N GLU A 170 4.91 38.32 4.73
CA GLU A 170 5.19 38.24 6.17
C GLU A 170 6.48 38.99 6.53
N ARG A 171 7.56 38.79 5.76
CA ARG A 171 8.82 39.52 5.94
C ARG A 171 8.63 41.02 5.77
N LYS A 172 7.97 41.45 4.69
CA LYS A 172 7.71 42.87 4.42
C LYS A 172 6.93 43.54 5.56
N LEU A 173 5.88 42.89 6.07
CA LEU A 173 5.12 43.38 7.21
C LEU A 173 5.98 43.44 8.49
N THR A 174 6.80 42.42 8.73
CA THR A 174 7.71 42.38 9.89
C THR A 174 8.71 43.53 9.83
N ASP A 175 9.26 43.81 8.65
CA ASP A 175 10.20 44.91 8.45
C ASP A 175 9.51 46.28 8.67
N GLN A 176 8.28 46.46 8.17
CA GLN A 176 7.47 47.66 8.43
C GLN A 176 7.17 47.87 9.92
N LEU A 177 6.72 46.83 10.62
CA LEU A 177 6.46 46.92 12.07
C LEU A 177 7.75 47.21 12.86
N ARG A 178 8.88 46.67 12.41
CA ARG A 178 10.19 46.94 13.01
C ARG A 178 10.60 48.40 12.80
N THR A 179 10.42 48.96 11.60
CA THR A 179 10.74 50.38 11.35
C THR A 179 9.85 51.28 12.19
N GLU A 180 8.54 51.05 12.24
CA GLU A 180 7.60 51.82 13.08
C GLU A 180 7.97 51.74 14.56
N PHE A 181 8.36 50.56 15.05
CA PHE A 181 8.82 50.39 16.42
C PHE A 181 10.11 51.17 16.70
N LEU A 182 11.08 51.12 15.79
CA LEU A 182 12.35 51.85 15.94
C LEU A 182 12.15 53.35 15.91
N GLU A 183 11.28 53.86 15.04
CA GLU A 183 10.90 55.29 15.00
C GLU A 183 10.24 55.72 16.31
N ARG A 184 9.24 54.95 16.79
CA ARG A 184 8.58 55.23 18.06
C ARG A 184 9.56 55.18 19.23
N LYS A 185 10.46 54.19 19.25
CA LYS A 185 11.51 54.07 20.27
C LYS A 185 12.45 55.27 20.21
N GLY A 186 12.87 55.69 19.02
CA GLY A 186 13.70 56.87 18.80
C GLY A 186 13.04 58.13 19.36
N ALA A 187 11.76 58.37 19.04
CA ALA A 187 11.00 59.50 19.57
C ALA A 187 10.92 59.48 21.11
N VAL A 188 10.64 58.31 21.71
CA VAL A 188 10.61 58.15 23.17
C VAL A 188 11.97 58.46 23.78
N MET A 189 13.07 57.96 23.21
CA MET A 189 14.42 58.23 23.70
C MET A 189 14.77 59.72 23.62
N THR A 190 14.39 60.40 22.54
CA THR A 190 14.58 61.85 22.39
C THR A 190 13.82 62.63 23.44
N ILE A 191 12.54 62.29 23.69
CA ILE A 191 11.72 62.93 24.74
C ILE A 191 12.32 62.69 26.12
N GLN A 192 12.74 61.46 26.43
CA GLN A 192 13.36 61.11 27.70
C GLN A 192 14.68 61.85 27.91
N ALA A 193 15.53 61.92 26.88
CA ALA A 193 16.78 62.67 26.92
C ALA A 193 16.53 64.17 27.15
N TRP A 194 15.58 64.74 26.42
CA TRP A 194 15.19 66.14 26.60
C TRP A 194 14.68 66.42 28.02
N TYR A 195 13.78 65.57 28.53
CA TYR A 195 13.20 65.73 29.88
C TYR A 195 14.24 65.56 30.98
N ARG A 196 15.13 64.56 30.88
CA ARG A 196 16.27 64.39 31.81
C ARG A 196 17.18 65.63 31.79
N GLY A 197 17.48 66.16 30.61
CA GLY A 197 18.24 67.40 30.46
C GLY A 197 17.52 68.61 31.05
N HIS A 198 16.21 68.73 30.87
CA HIS A 198 15.39 69.78 31.47
C HIS A 198 15.45 69.74 33.00
N ILE A 199 15.22 68.57 33.62
CA ILE A 199 15.32 68.41 35.07
C ILE A 199 16.69 68.87 35.58
N GLN A 200 17.78 68.44 34.92
CA GLN A 200 19.13 68.80 35.34
C GLN A 200 19.38 70.32 35.22
N ARG A 201 18.91 70.96 34.15
CA ARG A 201 18.98 72.41 33.98
C ARG A 201 18.20 73.15 35.06
N VAL A 202 16.99 72.71 35.41
CA VAL A 202 16.19 73.32 36.50
C VAL A 202 16.91 73.18 37.85
N LYS A 203 17.46 71.99 38.17
CA LYS A 203 18.25 71.78 39.39
C LYS A 203 19.46 72.72 39.44
N TYR A 204 20.19 72.83 38.34
CA TYR A 204 21.34 73.72 38.23
C TYR A 204 20.94 75.20 38.38
N GLN A 205 19.82 75.61 37.78
CA GLN A 205 19.29 76.97 37.93
C GLN A 205 18.95 77.29 39.39
N HIS A 206 18.32 76.36 40.12
CA HIS A 206 18.04 76.52 41.55
C HIS A 206 19.32 76.60 42.38
N TYR A 207 20.32 75.78 42.06
CA TYR A 207 21.65 75.86 42.69
C TYR A 207 22.28 77.24 42.47
N LEU A 208 22.35 77.72 41.22
CA LEU A 208 22.86 79.05 40.90
C LEU A 208 22.10 80.16 41.60
N THR A 209 20.76 80.11 41.61
CA THR A 209 19.92 81.11 42.29
C THR A 209 20.23 81.15 43.80
N SER A 210 20.44 79.98 44.41
CA SER A 210 20.80 79.87 45.83
C SER A 210 22.20 80.44 46.10
N VAL A 211 23.18 80.13 45.26
CA VAL A 211 24.53 80.69 45.32
C VAL A 211 24.50 82.21 45.18
N CYS A 212 23.79 82.75 44.18
CA CYS A 212 23.66 84.20 43.99
C CYS A 212 22.97 84.88 45.18
N LYS A 213 21.93 84.27 45.75
CA LYS A 213 21.29 84.77 46.98
C LYS A 213 22.28 84.83 48.13
N ILE A 214 23.00 83.73 48.41
CA ILE A 214 24.03 83.69 49.46
C ILE A 214 25.09 84.77 49.22
N GLN A 215 25.64 84.84 48.01
CA GLN A 215 26.64 85.85 47.65
C GLN A 215 26.12 87.28 47.84
N SER A 216 24.90 87.58 47.38
CA SER A 216 24.30 88.91 47.54
C SER A 216 24.03 89.26 49.00
N THR A 217 23.59 88.30 49.83
CA THR A 217 23.37 88.50 51.26
C THR A 217 24.67 88.73 52.01
N ILE A 218 25.74 87.98 51.70
CA ILE A 218 27.07 88.17 52.27
C ILE A 218 27.64 89.52 51.86
N ARG A 219 27.61 89.88 50.57
CA ARG A 219 28.05 91.21 50.09
C ARG A 219 27.29 92.33 50.80
N GLY A 220 25.96 92.22 50.91
CA GLY A 220 25.15 93.19 51.63
C GLY A 220 25.45 93.26 53.14
N TYR A 221 25.73 92.12 53.78
CA TYR A 221 26.14 92.07 55.19
C TYR A 221 27.49 92.74 55.41
N LEU A 222 28.49 92.49 54.56
CA LEU A 222 29.81 93.09 54.65
C LEU A 222 29.73 94.62 54.60
N VAL A 223 28.96 95.19 53.66
CA VAL A 223 28.75 96.65 53.56
C VAL A 223 28.01 97.21 54.78
N ARG A 224 26.95 96.54 55.26
CA ARG A 224 26.23 96.96 56.46
C ARG A 224 27.11 96.93 57.71
N LYS A 225 27.96 95.91 57.85
CA LYS A 225 28.93 95.79 58.94
C LYS A 225 29.93 96.95 58.91
N GLN A 226 30.52 97.24 57.75
CA GLN A 226 31.41 98.39 57.57
C GLN A 226 30.74 99.72 57.95
N LEU A 227 29.49 99.94 57.51
CA LEU A 227 28.73 101.14 57.87
C LEU A 227 28.43 101.21 59.37
N GLN A 228 28.11 100.07 60.00
CA GLN A 228 27.85 100.01 61.44
C GLN A 228 29.12 100.31 62.24
N ASP A 229 30.28 99.81 61.80
CA ASP A 229 31.57 100.10 62.43
C ASP A 229 31.95 101.59 62.29
N LEU A 230 31.72 102.19 61.11
CA LEU A 230 31.85 103.64 60.88
C LEU A 230 30.90 104.46 61.76
N ARG A 231 29.63 104.06 61.88
CA ARG A 231 28.64 104.72 62.75
C ARG A 231 29.03 104.63 64.22
N ARG A 232 29.54 103.48 64.67
CA ARG A 232 30.06 103.28 66.02
C ARG A 232 31.25 104.21 66.29
N ALA A 233 32.20 104.27 65.37
CA ALA A 233 33.34 105.20 65.46
C ALA A 233 32.88 106.66 65.52
N ALA A 234 31.94 107.07 64.66
CA ALA A 234 31.36 108.41 64.67
C ALA A 234 30.63 108.73 65.99
N CYS A 235 29.86 107.79 66.54
CA CYS A 235 29.20 107.97 67.84
C CYS A 235 30.21 108.14 68.97
N VAL A 236 31.32 107.40 68.97
CA VAL A 236 32.38 107.55 69.99
C VAL A 236 33.03 108.94 69.90
N VAL A 237 33.32 109.42 68.69
CA VAL A 237 33.87 110.77 68.46
C VAL A 237 32.88 111.85 68.88
N GLN A 238 31.63 111.75 68.45
CA GLN A 238 30.56 112.68 68.81
C GLN A 238 30.28 112.68 70.32
N ARG A 239 30.30 111.51 70.95
CA ARG A 239 30.14 111.36 72.40
C ARG A 239 31.29 112.02 73.14
N ARG A 240 32.55 111.73 72.78
CA ARG A 240 33.73 112.37 73.39
C ARG A 240 33.73 113.90 73.20
N TYR A 241 33.31 114.38 72.04
CA TYR A 241 33.16 115.81 71.78
C TYR A 241 32.07 116.45 72.66
N LYS A 242 30.89 115.81 72.74
CA LYS A 242 29.79 116.26 73.62
C LYS A 242 30.16 116.19 75.10
N GLU A 243 30.84 115.14 75.56
CA GLU A 243 31.36 115.00 76.92
C GLU A 243 32.36 116.12 77.22
N LYS A 244 33.33 116.40 76.35
CA LYS A 244 34.28 117.52 76.52
C LYS A 244 33.57 118.88 76.61
N ARG A 245 32.57 119.11 75.76
CA ARG A 245 31.77 120.35 75.77
C ARG A 245 30.92 120.48 77.05
N LEU A 246 30.33 119.37 77.49
CA LEU A 246 29.52 119.30 78.71
C LEU A 246 30.40 119.50 79.96
N THR A 247 31.59 118.90 80.04
CA THR A 247 32.54 119.09 81.15
C THR A 247 33.01 120.55 81.25
N GLN A 248 33.25 121.22 80.13
CA GLN A 248 33.58 122.66 80.11
C GLN A 248 32.41 123.55 80.55
N SER A 249 31.17 123.17 80.20
CA SER A 249 29.94 123.86 80.64
C SER A 249 29.67 123.65 82.14
N LEU A 250 29.75 122.40 82.61
CA LEU A 250 29.54 122.03 84.01
C LEU A 250 30.62 122.59 84.95
N HIS A 251 31.85 122.78 84.48
CA HIS A 251 32.91 123.43 85.26
C HIS A 251 32.63 124.93 85.48
N ARG A 252 32.09 125.64 84.47
CA ARG A 252 31.61 127.03 84.64
C ARG A 252 30.38 127.11 85.55
N ASP A 253 29.42 126.21 85.35
CA ASP A 253 28.20 126.13 86.14
C ASP A 253 28.47 125.76 87.61
N PHE A 254 29.45 124.90 87.91
CA PHE A 254 29.83 124.52 89.27
C PHE A 254 30.42 125.71 90.05
N LEU A 255 31.26 126.53 89.40
CA LEU A 255 31.81 127.75 90.00
C LEU A 255 30.69 128.78 90.28
N GLN A 256 29.67 128.86 89.43
CA GLN A 256 28.53 129.78 89.59
C GLN A 256 27.44 129.26 90.57
N LYS A 257 27.23 127.94 90.64
CA LYS A 257 26.25 127.27 91.53
C LYS A 257 26.76 127.07 92.95
N ARG A 258 28.07 126.91 93.16
CA ARG A 258 28.68 126.95 94.51
C ARG A 258 28.49 128.32 95.18
N MET A 259 28.49 129.40 94.39
CA MET A 259 28.25 130.78 94.84
C MET A 259 26.77 131.08 95.17
N SER A 260 25.81 130.34 94.60
CA SER A 260 24.37 130.60 94.75
C SER A 260 23.62 129.57 95.63
N ALA A 261 24.17 128.36 95.83
CA ALA A 261 23.60 127.33 96.70
C ALA A 261 23.66 127.66 98.21
N VAL A 262 24.53 128.59 98.64
CA VAL A 262 24.55 129.09 100.02
C VAL A 262 23.32 129.97 100.33
N CYS A 263 22.66 130.56 99.33
CA CYS A 263 21.53 131.48 99.54
C CYS A 263 20.13 130.83 99.43
N ILE A 264 19.97 129.73 98.67
CA ILE A 264 18.65 129.13 98.36
C ILE A 264 18.22 128.05 99.37
N GLN A 265 19.14 127.51 100.18
CA GLN A 265 18.84 126.51 101.22
C GLN A 265 17.83 126.99 102.29
N ARG A 266 17.47 128.28 102.30
CA ARG A 266 16.54 128.88 103.27
C ARG A 266 15.05 128.91 102.84
N ALA A 267 14.69 128.76 101.56
CA ALA A 267 13.34 129.13 101.07
C ALA A 267 12.39 127.97 100.66
N TYR A 268 12.89 126.75 100.44
CA TYR A 268 12.08 125.67 99.83
C TYR A 268 11.12 124.93 100.79
N ARG A 269 11.16 125.17 102.11
CA ARG A 269 10.38 124.38 103.10
C ARG A 269 8.89 124.74 103.24
N VAL A 270 8.32 125.69 102.49
CA VAL A 270 6.95 126.19 102.73
C VAL A 270 5.89 125.82 101.65
N MET A 271 6.26 125.44 100.43
CA MET A 271 5.26 125.36 99.32
C MET A 271 4.45 124.04 99.23
N VAL A 272 4.78 123.02 100.01
CA VAL A 272 4.24 121.65 99.82
C VAL A 272 2.77 121.48 100.29
N GLN A 273 2.14 122.49 100.93
CA GLN A 273 0.86 122.29 101.62
C GLN A 273 -0.44 122.56 100.80
N LYS A 274 -0.42 123.12 99.58
CA LYS A 274 -1.66 123.65 98.92
C LYS A 274 -2.32 122.76 97.85
N ARG A 275 -1.97 121.47 97.73
CA ARG A 275 -2.33 120.62 96.56
C ARG A 275 -3.39 119.52 96.81
N LYS A 276 -4.19 119.58 97.88
CA LYS A 276 -5.05 118.45 98.30
C LYS A 276 -6.58 118.58 98.17
N GLU A 277 -7.18 119.68 97.70
CA GLU A 277 -8.65 119.88 97.87
C GLU A 277 -9.56 119.81 96.61
N ILE A 278 -9.08 119.66 95.37
CA ILE A 278 -9.94 119.89 94.17
C ILE A 278 -10.56 118.62 93.51
N LEU A 279 -10.21 117.38 93.91
CA LEU A 279 -10.53 116.18 93.09
C LEU A 279 -11.82 115.39 93.43
N ALA A 280 -12.67 115.83 94.37
CA ALA A 280 -13.70 114.94 94.94
C ALA A 280 -15.15 115.04 94.38
N GLN A 281 -15.53 116.04 93.56
CA GLN A 281 -16.97 116.34 93.32
C GLN A 281 -17.61 115.92 91.96
N ARG A 282 -16.92 115.26 91.00
CA ARG A 282 -17.45 115.07 89.62
C ARG A 282 -17.92 113.66 89.18
N ARG A 283 -17.96 112.64 90.04
CA ARG A 283 -18.10 111.22 89.59
C ARG A 283 -19.49 110.55 89.68
N ALA A 284 -20.52 111.21 90.22
CA ALA A 284 -21.78 110.53 90.59
C ALA A 284 -22.94 110.57 89.56
N VAL A 285 -22.92 111.40 88.52
CA VAL A 285 -24.12 111.65 87.67
C VAL A 285 -24.18 110.84 86.35
N PHE A 286 -23.10 110.17 85.93
CA PHE A 286 -23.02 109.51 84.61
C PHE A 286 -23.69 108.11 84.53
N LEU A 287 -23.85 107.40 85.64
CA LEU A 287 -24.18 105.97 85.64
C LEU A 287 -25.67 105.61 85.44
N SER A 288 -26.60 106.57 85.53
CA SER A 288 -28.05 106.28 85.50
C SER A 288 -28.67 106.18 84.09
N LYS A 289 -28.05 106.73 83.03
CA LYS A 289 -28.68 106.83 81.68
C LYS A 289 -28.30 105.73 80.67
N PHE A 290 -27.34 104.84 80.96
CA PHE A 290 -26.80 103.88 79.98
C PHE A 290 -27.61 102.58 79.84
N VAL A 291 -28.42 102.20 80.84
CA VAL A 291 -28.97 100.85 80.96
C VAL A 291 -30.22 100.59 80.10
N SER A 292 -31.01 101.61 79.74
CA SER A 292 -32.28 101.42 79.02
C SER A 292 -32.17 101.20 77.50
N LEU A 293 -31.05 101.58 76.87
CA LEU A 293 -30.87 101.51 75.40
C LEU A 293 -30.46 100.13 74.87
N VAL A 294 -29.95 99.23 75.73
CA VAL A 294 -29.40 97.94 75.30
C VAL A 294 -30.47 96.84 75.13
N GLN A 295 -31.64 96.98 75.75
CA GLN A 295 -32.69 95.94 75.78
C GLN A 295 -33.38 95.71 74.41
N TYR A 296 -33.59 96.76 73.60
CA TYR A 296 -34.37 96.67 72.35
C TYR A 296 -33.57 96.10 71.16
N SER A 297 -32.26 96.26 71.12
CA SER A 297 -31.41 95.78 70.01
C SER A 297 -31.20 94.26 70.02
N LEU A 298 -31.30 93.64 71.19
CA LEU A 298 -31.09 92.20 71.37
C LEU A 298 -32.22 91.35 70.78
N SER A 299 -33.48 91.78 70.92
CA SER A 299 -34.67 91.05 70.44
C SER A 299 -34.75 90.98 68.91
N ALA A 300 -34.34 92.05 68.21
CA ALA A 300 -34.33 92.09 66.75
C ALA A 300 -33.30 91.12 66.13
N PHE A 301 -32.16 90.91 66.80
CA PHE A 301 -31.10 90.03 66.31
C PHE A 301 -31.50 88.54 66.33
N GLN A 302 -32.28 88.12 67.32
CA GLN A 302 -32.70 86.72 67.49
C GLN A 302 -33.66 86.26 66.38
N ILE A 303 -34.62 87.10 65.99
CA ILE A 303 -35.59 86.82 64.92
C ILE A 303 -34.89 86.71 63.56
N GLN A 304 -33.98 87.64 63.27
CA GLN A 304 -33.22 87.64 62.01
C GLN A 304 -32.32 86.40 61.86
N ARG A 305 -31.74 85.90 62.96
CA ARG A 305 -30.91 84.68 62.96
C ARG A 305 -31.72 83.42 62.65
N ALA A 306 -32.92 83.30 63.23
CA ALA A 306 -33.79 82.14 63.03
C ALA A 306 -34.25 81.99 61.57
N TYR A 307 -34.68 83.10 60.93
CA TYR A 307 -35.13 83.09 59.55
C TYR A 307 -34.02 82.70 58.55
N ARG A 308 -32.80 83.21 58.74
CA ARG A 308 -31.65 82.85 57.87
C ARG A 308 -31.34 81.34 57.92
N LYS A 309 -31.46 80.71 59.09
CA LYS A 309 -31.28 79.26 59.27
C LYS A 309 -32.37 78.44 58.57
N TYR A 310 -33.63 78.87 58.62
CA TYR A 310 -34.71 78.20 57.89
C TYR A 310 -34.50 78.25 56.36
N ARG A 311 -34.09 79.41 55.83
CA ARG A 311 -33.87 79.59 54.38
C ARG A 311 -32.76 78.70 53.84
N THR A 312 -31.65 78.55 54.56
CA THR A 312 -30.54 77.66 54.16
C THR A 312 -30.96 76.19 54.17
N LEU A 313 -31.76 75.76 55.15
CA LEU A 313 -32.28 74.40 55.24
C LEU A 313 -33.23 74.06 54.08
N CYS A 314 -34.13 74.98 53.71
CA CYS A 314 -35.01 74.81 52.56
C CYS A 314 -34.24 74.74 51.23
N ALA A 315 -33.21 75.57 51.05
CA ALA A 315 -32.34 75.51 49.87
C ALA A 315 -31.56 74.18 49.80
N ALA A 316 -31.06 73.67 50.94
CA ALA A 316 -30.38 72.39 51.02
C ALA A 316 -31.33 71.21 50.69
N LYS A 317 -32.56 71.21 51.20
CA LYS A 317 -33.58 70.20 50.87
C LYS A 317 -33.89 70.15 49.38
N LYS A 318 -34.00 71.30 48.70
CA LYS A 318 -34.20 71.36 47.24
C LYS A 318 -33.00 70.77 46.49
N LYS A 319 -31.77 71.11 46.88
CA LYS A 319 -30.54 70.54 46.28
C LYS A 319 -30.42 69.02 46.48
N ILE A 320 -30.76 68.51 47.66
CA ILE A 320 -30.72 67.07 47.93
C ILE A 320 -31.74 66.32 47.05
N LYS A 321 -32.97 66.83 46.90
CA LYS A 321 -33.97 66.22 46.02
C LYS A 321 -33.51 66.15 44.56
N SER A 322 -32.91 67.21 44.02
CA SER A 322 -32.39 67.19 42.64
C SER A 322 -31.21 66.22 42.47
N ILE A 323 -30.29 66.17 43.43
CA ILE A 323 -29.18 65.19 43.44
C ILE A 323 -29.73 63.77 43.45
N LEU A 324 -30.73 63.48 44.30
CA LEU A 324 -31.34 62.16 44.36
C LEU A 324 -32.00 61.78 43.03
N CYS A 325 -32.74 62.68 42.36
CA CYS A 325 -33.32 62.38 41.05
C CYS A 325 -32.26 62.02 40.01
N ILE A 326 -31.15 62.77 39.95
CA ILE A 326 -30.04 62.50 39.03
C ILE A 326 -29.37 61.16 39.36
N GLN A 327 -29.14 60.86 40.65
CA GLN A 327 -28.56 59.60 41.08
C GLN A 327 -29.44 58.40 40.74
N HIS A 328 -30.76 58.49 40.96
CA HIS A 328 -31.70 57.42 40.61
C HIS A 328 -31.74 57.19 39.10
N TRP A 329 -31.82 58.26 38.31
CA TRP A 329 -31.79 58.16 36.84
C TRP A 329 -30.49 57.53 36.33
N MET A 330 -29.34 57.95 36.86
CA MET A 330 -28.05 57.43 36.43
C MET A 330 -27.88 55.95 36.81
N ARG A 331 -28.32 55.54 38.01
CA ARG A 331 -28.34 54.13 38.42
C ARG A 331 -29.23 53.30 37.50
N ALA A 332 -30.44 53.76 37.20
CA ALA A 332 -31.35 53.08 36.27
C ALA A 332 -30.75 52.95 34.86
N LYS A 333 -30.10 54.00 34.35
CA LYS A 333 -29.41 53.99 33.05
C LYS A 333 -28.25 53.00 33.02
N LEU A 334 -27.44 52.91 34.09
CA LEU A 334 -26.35 51.95 34.18
C LEU A 334 -26.86 50.50 34.19
N VAL A 335 -27.94 50.20 34.92
CA VAL A 335 -28.58 48.88 34.93
C VAL A 335 -29.12 48.53 33.54
N ARG A 336 -29.81 49.46 32.87
CA ARG A 336 -30.30 49.29 31.49
C ARG A 336 -29.16 48.96 30.51
N LEU A 337 -28.05 49.70 30.58
CA LEU A 337 -26.88 49.46 29.71
C LEU A 337 -26.21 48.12 30.00
N ARG A 338 -26.18 47.67 31.27
CA ARG A 338 -25.65 46.35 31.63
C ARG A 338 -26.54 45.23 31.09
N TYR A 339 -27.86 45.36 31.21
CA TYR A 339 -28.82 44.42 30.63
C TYR A 339 -28.71 44.33 29.10
N LEU A 340 -28.62 45.47 28.40
CA LEU A 340 -28.48 45.46 26.94
C LEU A 340 -27.17 44.82 26.47
N ARG A 341 -26.06 45.04 27.21
CA ARG A 341 -24.78 44.35 26.95
C ARG A 341 -24.92 42.84 27.16
N PHE A 342 -25.55 42.43 28.26
CA PHE A 342 -25.78 41.01 28.57
C PHE A 342 -26.70 40.33 27.54
N LYS A 343 -27.76 41.00 27.09
CA LYS A 343 -28.65 40.50 26.03
C LYS A 343 -27.88 40.29 24.72
N ARG A 344 -27.02 41.24 24.33
CA ARG A 344 -26.18 41.12 23.12
C ARG A 344 -25.17 39.97 23.24
N SER A 345 -24.53 39.79 24.40
CA SER A 345 -23.62 38.67 24.60
C SER A 345 -24.34 37.33 24.54
N LEU A 346 -25.55 37.21 25.11
CA LEU A 346 -26.36 36.00 25.01
C LEU A 346 -26.73 35.65 23.57
N THR A 347 -27.16 36.65 22.77
CA THR A 347 -27.49 36.41 21.36
C THR A 347 -26.28 35.97 20.54
N GLU A 348 -25.09 36.52 20.84
CA GLU A 348 -23.86 36.13 20.15
C GLU A 348 -23.42 34.72 20.53
N VAL A 349 -23.47 34.37 21.82
CA VAL A 349 -23.21 33.00 22.29
C VAL A 349 -24.18 32.00 21.64
N GLN A 350 -25.49 32.32 21.62
CA GLN A 350 -26.49 31.47 20.96
C GLN A 350 -26.22 31.30 19.46
N ARG A 351 -25.83 32.37 18.76
CA ARG A 351 -25.45 32.30 17.34
C ARG A 351 -24.23 31.40 17.14
N LEU A 352 -23.18 31.57 17.95
CA LEU A 352 -21.96 30.78 17.87
C LEU A 352 -22.23 29.29 18.15
N CYS A 353 -23.05 28.97 19.16
CA CYS A 353 -23.48 27.60 19.44
C CYS A 353 -24.22 26.97 18.25
N LYS A 354 -25.18 27.70 17.63
CA LYS A 354 -25.91 27.21 16.45
C LYS A 354 -25.00 27.00 15.23
N VAL A 355 -23.96 27.82 15.06
CA VAL A 355 -22.96 27.63 13.99
C VAL A 355 -22.08 26.42 14.28
N HIS A 356 -21.64 26.25 15.52
CA HIS A 356 -20.84 25.09 15.92
C HIS A 356 -21.61 23.77 15.72
N LEU A 357 -22.88 23.72 16.13
CA LEU A 357 -23.72 22.53 15.97
C LEU A 357 -23.90 22.16 14.50
N ARG A 358 -24.21 23.15 13.64
CA ARG A 358 -24.32 22.93 12.18
C ARG A 358 -23.03 22.40 11.57
N ARG A 359 -21.87 22.94 11.94
CA ARG A 359 -20.56 22.44 11.47
C ARG A 359 -20.32 20.98 11.87
N ARG A 360 -20.72 20.59 13.08
CA ARG A 360 -20.63 19.20 13.56
C ARG A 360 -21.55 18.27 12.77
N GLU A 361 -22.80 18.69 12.52
CA GLU A 361 -23.76 17.94 11.69
C GLU A 361 -23.28 17.82 10.23
N ASP A 362 -22.76 18.89 9.63
CA ASP A 362 -22.21 18.88 8.28
C ASP A 362 -21.01 17.94 8.17
N SER A 363 -20.11 17.98 9.16
CA SER A 363 -18.97 17.06 9.24
C SER A 363 -19.41 15.61 9.36
N ALA A 364 -20.41 15.34 10.22
CA ALA A 364 -20.99 14.00 10.37
C ALA A 364 -21.62 13.53 9.05
N ARG A 365 -22.37 14.39 8.34
CA ARG A 365 -22.98 14.09 7.04
C ARG A 365 -21.92 13.75 5.99
N ILE A 366 -20.81 14.50 5.94
CA ILE A 366 -19.68 14.24 5.04
C ILE A 366 -19.06 12.88 5.38
N ILE A 367 -18.73 12.63 6.65
CA ILE A 367 -18.11 11.36 7.09
C ILE A 367 -19.01 10.18 6.75
N GLN A 368 -20.32 10.28 7.03
CA GLN A 368 -21.31 9.25 6.71
C GLN A 368 -21.40 9.00 5.20
N ALA A 369 -21.39 10.05 4.37
CA ALA A 369 -21.41 9.91 2.92
C ALA A 369 -20.14 9.21 2.38
N TYR A 370 -18.96 9.57 2.91
CA TYR A 370 -17.70 8.89 2.58
C TYR A 370 -17.71 7.43 3.01
N PHE A 371 -18.21 7.13 4.21
CA PHE A 371 -18.31 5.76 4.72
C PHE A 371 -19.24 4.90 3.86
N ARG A 372 -20.44 5.39 3.53
CA ARG A 372 -21.38 4.68 2.63
C ARG A 372 -20.73 4.38 1.29
N ARG A 373 -20.04 5.36 0.70
CA ARG A 373 -19.31 5.18 -0.57
C ARG A 373 -18.17 4.17 -0.46
N TRP A 374 -17.43 4.17 0.66
CA TRP A 374 -16.39 3.20 0.93
C TRP A 374 -16.96 1.79 1.09
N GLN A 375 -18.07 1.64 1.80
CA GLN A 375 -18.76 0.36 2.00
C GLN A 375 -19.22 -0.25 0.66
N THR A 376 -19.82 0.55 -0.23
CA THR A 376 -20.21 0.10 -1.57
C THR A 376 -18.99 -0.35 -2.38
N ARG A 377 -17.87 0.40 -2.34
CA ARG A 377 -16.62 0.01 -3.01
C ARG A 377 -16.06 -1.30 -2.46
N GLN A 378 -16.12 -1.51 -1.15
CA GLN A 378 -15.67 -2.76 -0.52
C GLN A 378 -16.51 -3.96 -0.95
N GLN A 379 -17.84 -3.81 -1.01
CA GLN A 379 -18.72 -4.86 -1.51
C GLN A 379 -18.40 -5.21 -2.97
N GLU A 380 -18.18 -4.19 -3.82
CA GLU A 380 -17.83 -4.40 -5.22
C GLU A 380 -16.47 -5.07 -5.38
N GLN A 381 -15.47 -4.64 -4.62
CA GLN A 381 -14.15 -5.28 -4.62
C GLN A 381 -14.22 -6.75 -4.16
N ARG A 382 -15.06 -7.07 -3.16
CA ARG A 382 -15.28 -8.47 -2.74
C ARG A 382 -15.89 -9.31 -3.86
N LYS A 383 -16.89 -8.78 -4.57
CA LYS A 383 -17.50 -9.46 -5.73
C LYS A 383 -16.47 -9.67 -6.85
N ILE A 384 -15.71 -8.64 -7.20
CA ILE A 384 -14.64 -8.73 -8.20
C ILE A 384 -13.59 -9.75 -7.79
N HIS A 385 -13.13 -9.73 -6.54
CA HIS A 385 -12.13 -10.67 -6.04
C HIS A 385 -12.64 -12.12 -6.05
N ALA A 386 -13.90 -12.34 -5.64
CA ALA A 386 -14.54 -13.65 -5.72
C ALA A 386 -14.64 -14.14 -7.18
N ALA A 387 -15.07 -13.27 -8.10
CA ALA A 387 -15.16 -13.59 -9.52
C ALA A 387 -13.79 -13.92 -10.12
N VAL A 388 -12.75 -13.12 -9.85
CA VAL A 388 -11.38 -13.37 -10.32
C VAL A 388 -10.84 -14.68 -9.75
N THR A 389 -11.10 -14.97 -8.48
CA THR A 389 -10.68 -16.22 -7.84
C THR A 389 -11.34 -17.43 -8.49
N LEU A 390 -12.66 -17.38 -8.70
CA LEU A 390 -13.41 -18.42 -9.41
C LEU A 390 -12.89 -18.61 -10.83
N GLN A 391 -12.69 -17.52 -11.57
CA GLN A 391 -12.14 -17.56 -12.93
C GLN A 391 -10.73 -18.14 -12.96
N ALA A 392 -9.86 -17.80 -12.01
CA ALA A 392 -8.50 -18.32 -11.91
C ALA A 392 -8.49 -19.82 -11.60
N VAL A 393 -9.32 -20.27 -10.64
CA VAL A 393 -9.49 -21.69 -10.31
C VAL A 393 -10.00 -22.47 -11.51
N TRP A 394 -11.00 -21.93 -12.21
CA TRP A 394 -11.57 -22.55 -13.41
C TRP A 394 -10.55 -22.64 -14.55
N ARG A 395 -9.87 -21.54 -14.89
CA ARG A 395 -8.79 -21.53 -15.90
C ARG A 395 -7.69 -22.53 -15.55
N GLY A 396 -7.28 -22.57 -14.28
CA GLY A 396 -6.30 -23.54 -13.78
C GLY A 396 -6.79 -25.00 -13.90
N ARG A 397 -8.06 -25.28 -13.59
CA ARG A 397 -8.67 -26.60 -13.80
C ARG A 397 -8.69 -26.99 -15.27
N GLN A 398 -9.11 -26.08 -16.15
CA GLN A 398 -9.16 -26.31 -17.59
C GLN A 398 -7.76 -26.63 -18.16
N ILE A 399 -6.72 -25.89 -17.75
CA ILE A 399 -5.34 -26.18 -18.15
C ILE A 399 -4.90 -27.55 -17.61
N ARG A 400 -5.20 -27.89 -16.35
CA ARG A 400 -4.87 -29.20 -15.76
C ARG A 400 -5.60 -30.38 -16.41
N ILE A 401 -6.79 -30.16 -16.95
CA ILE A 401 -7.55 -31.18 -17.71
C ILE A 401 -6.95 -31.33 -19.12
N LYS A 402 -6.62 -30.22 -19.79
CA LYS A 402 -6.04 -30.26 -21.15
C LYS A 402 -4.57 -30.68 -21.18
N SER A 403 -3.80 -30.42 -20.13
CA SER A 403 -2.38 -30.77 -20.05
C SER A 403 -2.19 -32.26 -19.75
N LYS A 404 -1.80 -33.03 -20.77
CA LYS A 404 -1.41 -34.45 -20.67
C LYS A 404 0.05 -34.60 -20.21
N SER A 405 0.43 -33.97 -19.10
CA SER A 405 1.79 -34.12 -18.56
C SER A 405 1.91 -35.42 -17.75
N ARG A 406 2.85 -36.29 -18.14
CA ARG A 406 3.18 -37.54 -17.40
C ARG A 406 3.54 -37.27 -15.94
N LYS A 407 4.21 -36.16 -15.66
CA LYS A 407 4.54 -35.72 -14.28
C LYS A 407 3.27 -35.46 -13.45
N LEU A 408 2.26 -34.80 -14.03
CA LEU A 408 1.00 -34.54 -13.34
C LEU A 408 0.17 -35.80 -13.14
N ALA A 409 0.20 -36.74 -14.09
CA ALA A 409 -0.44 -38.04 -13.96
C ALA A 409 0.14 -38.84 -12.78
N ASN A 410 1.48 -38.94 -12.70
CA ASN A 410 2.15 -39.61 -11.58
C ASN A 410 1.84 -38.96 -10.23
N ILE A 411 1.75 -37.62 -10.16
CA ILE A 411 1.36 -36.92 -8.93
C ILE A 411 -0.07 -37.28 -8.52
N ARG A 412 -1.02 -37.34 -9.46
CA ARG A 412 -2.42 -37.73 -9.18
C ARG A 412 -2.49 -39.16 -8.66
N GLN A 413 -1.80 -40.08 -9.31
CA GLN A 413 -1.73 -41.48 -8.89
C GLN A 413 -1.19 -41.60 -7.46
N ARG A 414 -0.09 -40.91 -7.13
CA ARG A 414 0.46 -40.89 -5.76
C ARG A 414 -0.53 -40.34 -4.71
N ILE A 415 -1.30 -39.31 -5.07
CA ILE A 415 -2.33 -38.76 -4.18
C ILE A 415 -3.48 -39.76 -3.98
N GLU A 416 -3.91 -40.42 -5.05
CA GLU A 416 -4.95 -41.46 -4.97
C GLU A 416 -4.51 -42.67 -4.15
N GLU A 417 -3.27 -43.13 -4.33
CA GLU A 417 -2.67 -44.20 -3.53
C GLU A 417 -2.53 -43.79 -2.05
N ALA A 418 -2.13 -42.55 -1.77
CA ALA A 418 -2.10 -42.01 -0.42
C ALA A 418 -3.49 -41.92 0.21
N ASN A 419 -4.51 -41.53 -0.56
CA ASN A 419 -5.90 -41.48 -0.10
C ASN A 419 -6.46 -42.89 0.17
N ARG A 420 -6.14 -43.87 -0.69
CA ARG A 420 -6.55 -45.28 -0.48
C ARG A 420 -5.88 -45.91 0.74
N SER A 421 -4.64 -45.53 1.03
CA SER A 421 -3.88 -46.04 2.19
C SER A 421 -4.08 -45.25 3.48
N ALA A 422 -4.94 -44.22 3.47
CA ALA A 422 -5.25 -43.37 4.61
C ALA A 422 -6.21 -44.09 5.57
N THR A 423 -5.70 -44.46 6.75
CA THR A 423 -6.49 -45.00 7.87
C THR A 423 -6.71 -43.91 8.93
N GLU A 424 -7.69 -44.09 9.83
CA GLU A 424 -7.98 -43.15 10.94
C GLU A 424 -6.74 -42.92 11.82
N GLU A 425 -5.97 -43.97 12.12
CA GLU A 425 -4.73 -43.89 12.90
C GLU A 425 -3.66 -43.05 12.21
N LYS A 426 -3.65 -43.03 10.87
CA LYS A 426 -2.69 -42.24 10.08
C LYS A 426 -3.07 -40.77 9.99
N LYS A 427 -4.23 -40.35 10.50
CA LYS A 427 -4.58 -38.92 10.61
C LYS A 427 -3.58 -38.22 11.51
N LEU A 428 -3.20 -37.00 11.12
CA LEU A 428 -2.14 -36.24 11.79
C LEU A 428 -2.35 -36.10 13.30
N CYS A 429 -3.58 -35.83 13.74
CA CYS A 429 -3.90 -35.67 15.16
C CYS A 429 -3.78 -36.98 15.95
N ASN A 430 -4.16 -38.12 15.36
CA ASN A 430 -4.08 -39.43 15.99
C ASN A 430 -2.63 -39.94 16.04
N ARG A 431 -1.87 -39.72 14.95
CA ARG A 431 -0.42 -39.97 14.92
C ARG A 431 0.33 -39.15 15.96
N THR A 432 -0.05 -37.88 16.13
CA THR A 432 0.55 -36.99 17.14
C THR A 432 0.21 -37.49 18.55
N ALA A 433 -1.03 -37.90 18.80
CA ALA A 433 -1.44 -38.44 20.10
C ALA A 433 -0.64 -39.70 20.46
N SER A 434 -0.55 -40.64 19.52
CA SER A 434 0.20 -41.88 19.70
C SER A 434 1.69 -41.59 19.92
N ALA A 435 2.31 -40.75 19.10
CA ALA A 435 3.72 -40.39 19.26
C ALA A 435 4.03 -39.66 20.57
N LEU A 436 3.13 -38.79 21.07
CA LEU A 436 3.26 -38.19 22.40
C LEU A 436 3.17 -39.25 23.50
N ASP A 437 2.25 -40.20 23.40
CA ASP A 437 2.11 -41.30 24.36
C ASP A 437 3.39 -42.15 24.40
N TYR A 438 3.96 -42.46 23.23
CA TYR A 438 5.22 -43.19 23.13
C TYR A 438 6.41 -42.43 23.73
N LEU A 439 6.52 -41.13 23.47
CA LEU A 439 7.57 -40.26 23.99
C LEU A 439 7.53 -40.14 25.53
N LEU A 440 6.34 -40.12 26.12
CA LEU A 440 6.16 -39.91 27.56
C LEU A 440 6.25 -41.20 28.38
N LYS A 441 5.85 -42.35 27.81
CA LYS A 441 5.76 -43.62 28.55
C LYS A 441 6.97 -44.54 28.39
N TYR A 442 7.56 -44.60 27.20
CA TYR A 442 8.52 -45.65 26.85
C TYR A 442 9.96 -45.17 26.92
N LYS A 443 10.87 -46.08 27.31
CA LYS A 443 12.32 -45.80 27.47
C LYS A 443 13.18 -46.39 26.35
N HIS A 444 12.60 -47.18 25.44
CA HIS A 444 13.34 -47.82 24.36
C HIS A 444 13.71 -46.82 23.26
N LEU A 445 15.01 -46.78 22.92
CA LEU A 445 15.59 -45.81 21.98
C LEU A 445 14.90 -45.81 20.61
N SER A 446 14.57 -46.98 20.06
CA SER A 446 13.91 -47.11 18.75
C SER A 446 12.50 -46.50 18.74
N GLN A 447 11.71 -46.76 19.80
CA GLN A 447 10.34 -46.26 19.92
C GLN A 447 10.33 -44.74 20.13
N ILE A 448 11.31 -44.22 20.89
CA ILE A 448 11.51 -42.78 21.08
C ILE A 448 11.88 -42.11 19.74
N LEU A 449 12.78 -42.73 18.97
CA LEU A 449 13.20 -42.21 17.66
C LEU A 449 12.01 -42.16 16.68
N ASP A 450 11.22 -43.23 16.58
CA ASP A 450 10.03 -43.26 15.73
C ASP A 450 8.98 -42.23 16.15
N ALA A 451 8.75 -42.08 17.46
CA ALA A 451 7.86 -41.07 18.02
C ALA A 451 8.33 -39.65 17.64
N LEU A 452 9.61 -39.34 17.82
CA LEU A 452 10.17 -38.04 17.45
C LEU A 452 10.09 -37.77 15.94
N MET A 453 10.30 -38.79 15.11
CA MET A 453 10.17 -38.64 13.67
C MET A 453 8.73 -38.29 13.26
N HIS A 454 7.73 -38.87 13.93
CA HIS A 454 6.32 -38.50 13.71
C HIS A 454 5.97 -37.11 14.25
N LEU A 455 6.49 -36.74 15.42
CA LEU A 455 6.28 -35.41 16.01
C LEU A 455 6.95 -34.29 15.20
N ASP A 456 8.12 -34.53 14.61
CA ASP A 456 8.77 -33.57 13.72
C ASP A 456 7.91 -33.25 12.49
N VAL A 457 7.32 -34.28 11.87
CA VAL A 457 6.40 -34.07 10.74
C VAL A 457 5.13 -33.36 11.19
N ALA A 458 4.56 -33.75 12.34
CA ALA A 458 3.33 -33.15 12.86
C ALA A 458 3.49 -31.67 13.21
N THR A 459 4.55 -31.34 13.94
CA THR A 459 4.87 -29.96 14.36
C THR A 459 5.32 -29.09 13.20
N ARG A 460 5.78 -29.66 12.09
CA ARG A 460 6.09 -28.89 10.87
C ARG A 460 4.85 -28.57 10.03
N LEU A 461 3.83 -29.42 10.05
CA LEU A 461 2.67 -29.31 9.16
C LEU A 461 1.43 -28.69 9.83
N SER A 462 1.34 -28.65 11.16
CA SER A 462 0.12 -28.20 11.86
C SER A 462 0.40 -27.40 13.13
N SER A 463 -0.15 -26.17 13.18
CA SER A 463 -0.12 -25.33 14.37
C SER A 463 -0.86 -25.94 15.56
N HIS A 464 -1.91 -26.72 15.32
CA HIS A 464 -2.67 -27.37 16.39
C HIS A 464 -1.86 -28.47 17.07
N CYS A 465 -1.02 -29.20 16.30
CA CYS A 465 -0.11 -30.19 16.87
C CYS A 465 0.98 -29.54 17.74
N CYS A 466 1.46 -28.35 17.34
CA CYS A 466 2.40 -27.56 18.17
C CYS A 466 1.80 -27.18 19.52
N VAL A 467 0.56 -26.68 19.54
CA VAL A 467 -0.13 -26.30 20.80
C VAL A 467 -0.35 -27.51 21.68
N ARG A 468 -0.88 -28.61 21.13
CA ARG A 468 -1.12 -29.85 21.87
C ARG A 468 0.16 -30.41 22.51
N MET A 469 1.28 -30.31 21.81
CA MET A 469 2.57 -30.76 22.34
C MET A 469 3.02 -29.93 23.57
N VAL A 470 2.71 -28.64 23.59
CA VAL A 470 2.98 -27.76 24.73
C VAL A 470 2.02 -28.06 25.90
N GLU A 471 0.74 -28.31 25.62
CA GLU A 471 -0.28 -28.64 26.64
C GLU A 471 0.07 -29.90 27.43
N VAL A 472 0.66 -30.91 26.79
CA VAL A 472 1.09 -32.16 27.45
C VAL A 472 2.51 -32.05 28.03
N ASN A 473 3.06 -30.84 28.12
CA ASN A 473 4.41 -30.56 28.66
C ASN A 473 5.55 -31.38 28.02
N ALA A 474 5.41 -31.74 26.73
CA ALA A 474 6.39 -32.56 26.04
C ALA A 474 7.72 -31.82 25.78
N VAL A 475 7.71 -30.47 25.85
CA VAL A 475 8.91 -29.65 25.65
C VAL A 475 9.98 -29.95 26.72
N GLN A 476 9.57 -30.07 27.99
CA GLN A 476 10.48 -30.43 29.08
C GLN A 476 11.11 -31.80 28.85
N VAL A 477 10.30 -32.78 28.44
CA VAL A 477 10.75 -34.15 28.16
C VAL A 477 11.76 -34.18 27.02
N ILE A 478 11.56 -33.36 25.98
CA ILE A 478 12.53 -33.22 24.89
C ILE A 478 13.86 -32.65 25.38
N TYR A 479 13.86 -31.62 26.24
CA TYR A 479 15.11 -31.09 26.80
C TYR A 479 15.83 -32.12 27.68
N THR A 480 15.10 -32.86 28.52
CA THR A 480 15.66 -33.96 29.32
C THR A 480 16.23 -35.08 28.44
N LEU A 481 15.54 -35.42 27.34
CA LEU A 481 16.02 -36.40 26.38
C LEU A 481 17.31 -35.95 25.69
N ILE A 482 17.38 -34.68 25.26
CA ILE A 482 18.59 -34.08 24.68
C ILE A 482 19.78 -34.21 25.66
N GLN A 483 19.58 -33.91 26.94
CA GLN A 483 20.63 -34.00 27.96
C GLN A 483 21.09 -35.45 28.22
N SER A 484 20.19 -36.42 28.09
CA SER A 484 20.52 -37.85 28.25
C SER A 484 21.23 -38.46 27.03
N CYS A 485 21.28 -37.75 25.90
CA CYS A 485 21.83 -38.27 24.66
C CYS A 485 23.36 -38.16 24.59
N ASN A 486 23.99 -39.20 24.05
CA ASN A 486 25.43 -39.26 23.83
C ASN A 486 25.81 -38.98 22.37
N ARG A 487 27.09 -39.19 22.02
CA ARG A 487 27.64 -38.89 20.68
C ARG A 487 27.45 -40.01 19.64
N SER A 488 26.79 -41.11 20.00
CA SER A 488 26.52 -42.20 19.04
C SER A 488 25.53 -41.77 17.96
N GLN A 489 25.55 -42.48 16.83
CA GLN A 489 24.68 -42.20 15.68
C GLN A 489 23.18 -42.15 16.02
N PRO A 490 22.57 -43.13 16.73
CA PRO A 490 21.14 -43.08 17.02
C PRO A 490 20.76 -41.93 17.97
N HIS A 491 21.61 -41.61 18.94
CA HIS A 491 21.40 -40.45 19.81
C HIS A 491 21.55 -39.11 19.07
N MET A 492 22.43 -39.04 18.08
CA MET A 492 22.56 -37.87 17.22
C MET A 492 21.29 -37.63 16.39
N GLU A 493 20.63 -38.69 15.92
CA GLU A 493 19.35 -38.59 15.19
C GLU A 493 18.22 -38.14 16.12
N ILE A 494 18.16 -38.64 17.35
CA ILE A 494 17.24 -38.16 18.38
C ILE A 494 17.42 -36.66 18.63
N ILE A 495 18.67 -36.20 18.82
CA ILE A 495 18.96 -34.76 19.00
C ILE A 495 18.52 -33.97 17.77
N ASN A 496 18.78 -34.47 16.56
CA ASN A 496 18.39 -33.79 15.33
C ASN A 496 16.87 -33.59 15.23
N TYR A 497 16.07 -34.63 15.47
CA TYR A 497 14.62 -34.51 15.48
C TYR A 497 14.12 -33.64 16.65
N SER A 498 14.71 -33.78 17.83
CA SER A 498 14.38 -32.99 19.02
C SER A 498 14.57 -31.49 18.79
N VAL A 499 15.73 -31.09 18.27
CA VAL A 499 16.03 -29.69 17.93
C VAL A 499 15.12 -29.19 16.81
N SER A 500 14.82 -30.03 15.82
CA SER A 500 13.90 -29.69 14.73
C SER A 500 12.47 -29.43 15.23
N ILE A 501 11.98 -30.25 16.15
CA ILE A 501 10.68 -30.06 16.80
C ILE A 501 10.66 -28.75 17.61
N LEU A 502 11.67 -28.51 18.46
CA LEU A 502 11.78 -27.27 19.25
C LEU A 502 11.83 -26.04 18.34
N LEU A 503 12.55 -26.13 17.21
CA LEU A 503 12.60 -25.09 16.21
C LEU A 503 11.22 -24.84 15.57
N ASN A 504 10.47 -25.90 15.22
CA ASN A 504 9.12 -25.77 14.66
C ASN A 504 8.14 -25.12 15.65
N LEU A 505 8.24 -25.44 16.95
CA LEU A 505 7.48 -24.78 18.01
C LEU A 505 7.88 -23.31 18.17
N ALA A 506 9.17 -22.99 18.09
CA ALA A 506 9.66 -21.62 18.21
C ALA A 506 9.28 -20.75 17.01
N LYS A 507 9.17 -21.31 15.81
CA LYS A 507 8.68 -20.61 14.61
C LYS A 507 7.24 -20.10 14.76
N TYR A 508 6.46 -20.63 15.71
CA TYR A 508 5.05 -20.26 15.90
C TYR A 508 4.84 -19.38 17.14
N ASP A 509 4.28 -18.19 16.91
CA ASP A 509 4.13 -17.12 17.92
C ASP A 509 3.40 -17.57 19.21
N LYS A 510 2.47 -18.54 19.13
CA LYS A 510 1.75 -19.02 20.34
C LYS A 510 2.56 -20.00 21.19
N THR A 511 3.50 -20.73 20.59
CA THR A 511 4.25 -21.80 21.26
C THR A 511 5.69 -21.41 21.57
N VAL A 512 6.20 -20.33 20.98
CA VAL A 512 7.57 -19.82 21.23
C VAL A 512 7.84 -19.52 22.69
N GLY A 513 6.82 -19.11 23.47
CA GLY A 513 6.92 -18.93 24.92
C GLY A 513 7.30 -20.21 25.66
N ALA A 514 6.61 -21.31 25.34
CA ALA A 514 6.80 -22.59 26.02
C ALA A 514 8.15 -23.27 25.72
N VAL A 515 8.81 -22.90 24.62
CA VAL A 515 10.15 -23.42 24.28
C VAL A 515 11.23 -22.84 25.21
N TYR A 516 11.00 -21.66 25.79
CA TYR A 516 11.93 -21.05 26.73
C TYR A 516 11.63 -21.52 28.17
N ILE A 517 12.38 -22.54 28.61
CA ILE A 517 12.32 -23.14 29.94
C ILE A 517 13.61 -22.81 30.71
N PRO A 518 13.61 -22.68 32.05
CA PRO A 518 14.84 -22.51 32.84
C PRO A 518 15.91 -23.56 32.48
N GLY A 519 17.14 -23.11 32.21
CA GLY A 519 18.25 -23.97 31.79
C GLY A 519 18.24 -24.41 30.32
N SER A 520 17.21 -24.09 29.53
CA SER A 520 17.15 -24.50 28.12
C SER A 520 18.27 -23.90 27.27
N VAL A 521 18.70 -22.67 27.59
CA VAL A 521 19.79 -21.98 26.88
C VAL A 521 21.12 -22.68 27.08
N ASP A 522 21.39 -23.18 28.29
CA ASP A 522 22.63 -23.92 28.59
C ASP A 522 22.71 -25.21 27.78
N VAL A 523 21.60 -25.95 27.70
CA VAL A 523 21.49 -27.17 26.87
C VAL A 523 21.73 -26.86 25.39
N LEU A 524 21.15 -25.77 24.88
CA LEU A 524 21.37 -25.36 23.48
C LEU A 524 22.82 -24.93 23.23
N LEU A 525 23.46 -24.25 24.18
CA LEU A 525 24.87 -23.86 24.09
C LEU A 525 25.80 -25.08 24.10
N GLU A 526 25.51 -26.08 24.94
CA GLU A 526 26.25 -27.35 24.96
C GLU A 526 26.12 -28.09 23.62
N LEU A 527 24.91 -28.15 23.05
CA LEU A 527 24.71 -28.71 21.71
C LEU A 527 25.51 -27.99 20.64
N LEU A 528 25.56 -26.65 20.67
CA LEU A 528 26.37 -25.88 19.72
C LEU A 528 27.86 -26.16 19.85
N GLN A 529 28.34 -26.42 21.07
CA GLN A 529 29.74 -26.75 21.33
C GLN A 529 30.10 -28.17 20.86
N ILE A 530 29.25 -29.16 21.18
CA ILE A 530 29.45 -30.58 20.83
C ILE A 530 29.30 -30.79 19.32
N TYR A 531 28.26 -30.23 18.71
CA TYR A 531 27.89 -30.48 17.31
C TYR A 531 28.33 -29.37 16.35
N ARG A 532 29.30 -28.54 16.74
CA ARG A 532 29.86 -27.44 15.91
C ARG A 532 30.25 -27.85 14.48
N GLU A 533 30.60 -29.13 14.28
CA GLU A 533 31.05 -29.66 12.99
C GLU A 533 29.95 -30.38 12.20
N LYS A 534 28.83 -30.70 12.87
CA LYS A 534 27.66 -31.34 12.26
C LYS A 534 26.66 -30.27 11.86
N GLY A 535 26.69 -29.92 10.57
CA GLY A 535 25.96 -28.77 10.02
C GLY A 535 24.50 -28.67 10.47
N VAL A 536 23.73 -29.76 10.33
CA VAL A 536 22.26 -29.76 10.54
C VAL A 536 21.86 -29.39 11.96
N ILE A 537 22.42 -30.07 12.96
CA ILE A 537 22.13 -29.79 14.37
C ILE A 537 22.61 -28.38 14.72
N PHE A 538 23.80 -28.00 14.24
CA PHE A 538 24.38 -26.68 14.53
C PHE A 538 23.53 -25.52 14.02
N TYR A 539 23.20 -25.47 12.72
CA TYR A 539 22.44 -24.33 12.19
C TYR A 539 21.00 -24.28 12.69
N ARG A 540 20.36 -25.44 12.97
CA ARG A 540 19.01 -25.48 13.57
C ARG A 540 19.03 -24.97 15.01
N THR A 541 20.04 -25.36 15.80
CA THR A 541 20.22 -24.90 17.18
C THR A 541 20.51 -23.40 17.22
N CYS A 542 21.37 -22.88 16.33
CA CYS A 542 21.60 -21.45 16.17
C CYS A 542 20.33 -20.69 15.77
N THR A 543 19.56 -21.22 14.82
CA THR A 543 18.31 -20.60 14.39
C THR A 543 17.29 -20.56 15.52
N LEU A 544 17.15 -21.65 16.27
CA LEU A 544 16.29 -21.73 17.46
C LEU A 544 16.69 -20.69 18.50
N LEU A 545 17.98 -20.62 18.83
CA LEU A 545 18.51 -19.66 19.79
C LEU A 545 18.30 -18.21 19.35
N GLY A 546 18.48 -17.91 18.06
CA GLY A 546 18.21 -16.60 17.48
C GLY A 546 16.73 -16.21 17.53
N ILE A 547 15.81 -17.15 17.30
CA ILE A 547 14.36 -16.92 17.44
C ILE A 547 13.98 -16.56 18.87
N LEU A 548 14.55 -17.28 19.86
CA LEU A 548 14.32 -16.96 21.27
C LEU A 548 14.77 -15.54 21.64
N GLY A 549 15.79 -15.00 20.95
CA GLY A 549 16.29 -13.64 21.13
C GLY A 549 15.52 -12.55 20.38
N ILE A 550 14.46 -12.90 19.64
CA ILE A 550 13.58 -11.90 19.01
C ILE A 550 12.77 -11.15 20.07
N ASP A 551 12.33 -11.88 21.10
CA ASP A 551 11.59 -11.34 22.23
C ASP A 551 12.49 -10.44 23.09
N LEU A 552 12.00 -9.25 23.44
CA LEU A 552 12.82 -8.22 24.08
C LEU A 552 13.29 -8.65 25.48
N ASP A 553 12.40 -9.25 26.27
CA ASP A 553 12.68 -9.64 27.65
C ASP A 553 13.72 -10.76 27.68
N ARG A 554 13.53 -11.81 26.87
CA ARG A 554 14.49 -12.93 26.75
C ARG A 554 15.84 -12.48 26.24
N ARG A 555 15.87 -11.57 25.26
CA ARG A 555 17.11 -10.99 24.75
C ARG A 555 17.90 -10.31 25.85
N MET A 556 17.24 -9.54 26.71
CA MET A 556 17.90 -8.84 27.82
C MET A 556 18.40 -9.85 28.86
N THR A 557 17.60 -10.84 29.24
CA THR A 557 17.99 -11.87 30.21
C THR A 557 19.18 -12.69 29.71
N ILE A 558 19.08 -13.29 28.52
CA ILE A 558 20.13 -14.15 27.95
C ILE A 558 21.36 -13.34 27.55
N GLY A 559 21.16 -12.16 26.96
CA GLY A 559 22.25 -11.28 26.54
C GLY A 559 23.02 -10.65 27.71
N SER A 560 22.43 -10.58 28.91
CA SER A 560 23.14 -10.10 30.10
C SER A 560 24.16 -11.11 30.63
N ASP A 561 24.01 -12.41 30.33
CA ASP A 561 24.92 -13.46 30.79
C ASP A 561 26.28 -13.39 30.06
N PRO A 562 27.40 -13.15 30.78
CA PRO A 562 28.73 -13.12 30.17
C PRO A 562 29.14 -14.49 29.59
N LYS A 563 28.71 -15.60 30.20
CA LYS A 563 29.06 -16.95 29.71
C LYS A 563 28.45 -17.21 28.33
N PHE A 564 27.21 -16.77 28.12
CA PHE A 564 26.53 -16.82 26.84
C PHE A 564 27.30 -16.04 25.76
N LYS A 565 27.62 -14.77 26.03
CA LYS A 565 28.36 -13.89 25.10
C LYS A 565 29.71 -14.47 24.70
N ASP A 566 30.49 -14.94 25.66
CA ASP A 566 31.81 -15.50 25.42
C ASP A 566 31.76 -16.78 24.58
N LYS A 567 30.84 -17.69 24.88
CA LYS A 567 30.64 -18.92 24.11
C LYS A 567 30.22 -18.63 22.67
N ILE A 568 29.26 -17.73 22.45
CA ILE A 568 28.79 -17.37 21.11
C ILE A 568 29.90 -16.67 20.30
N GLN A 569 30.65 -15.75 20.90
CA GLN A 569 31.79 -15.10 20.23
C GLN A 569 32.89 -16.10 19.87
N SER A 570 33.22 -17.04 20.76
CA SER A 570 34.18 -18.12 20.49
C SER A 570 33.71 -19.00 19.32
N LEU A 571 32.44 -19.42 19.34
CA LEU A 571 31.83 -20.20 18.26
C LEU A 571 31.84 -19.44 16.93
N HIS A 572 31.51 -18.15 16.92
CA HIS A 572 31.58 -17.31 15.71
C HIS A 572 32.99 -17.29 15.10
N VAL A 573 34.03 -17.12 15.91
CA VAL A 573 35.43 -17.15 15.42
C VAL A 573 35.77 -18.51 14.79
N LEU A 574 35.40 -19.61 15.43
CA LEU A 574 35.66 -20.96 14.94
C LEU A 574 34.94 -21.25 13.61
N VAL A 575 33.65 -20.91 13.51
CA VAL A 575 32.86 -21.10 12.29
C VAL A 575 33.37 -20.18 11.17
N SER A 576 33.76 -18.95 11.48
CA SER A 576 34.32 -17.99 10.52
C SER A 576 35.64 -18.48 9.91
N ARG A 577 36.55 -19.01 10.74
CA ARG A 577 37.80 -19.63 10.27
C ARG A 577 37.52 -20.80 9.33
N LYS A 578 36.59 -21.69 9.69
CA LYS A 578 36.21 -22.85 8.87
C LYS A 578 35.54 -22.44 7.55
N ASN A 579 34.69 -21.42 7.58
CA ASN A 579 34.03 -20.91 6.38
C ASN A 579 35.03 -20.33 5.37
N LYS A 580 36.05 -19.58 5.84
CA LYS A 580 37.15 -19.11 4.99
C LYS A 580 37.92 -20.28 4.33
N VAL A 581 38.17 -21.35 5.08
CA VAL A 581 38.81 -22.57 4.53
C VAL A 581 37.92 -23.26 3.49
N ASN A 582 36.61 -23.33 3.72
CA ASN A 582 35.66 -23.91 2.75
C ASN A 582 35.50 -23.04 1.49
N GLU A 583 35.42 -21.71 1.63
CA GLU A 583 35.37 -20.77 0.51
C GLU A 583 36.63 -20.88 -0.35
N THR A 584 37.82 -20.93 0.26
CA THR A 584 39.07 -21.11 -0.47
C THR A 584 39.15 -22.48 -1.17
N ARG A 585 38.64 -23.55 -0.54
CA ARG A 585 38.52 -24.88 -1.17
C ARG A 585 37.55 -24.88 -2.35
N GLN A 586 36.37 -24.27 -2.20
CA GLN A 586 35.37 -24.14 -3.27
C GLN A 586 35.89 -23.30 -4.43
N LEU A 587 36.58 -22.19 -4.16
CA LEU A 587 37.26 -21.37 -5.16
C LEU A 587 38.32 -22.16 -5.93
N ARG A 588 39.12 -22.98 -5.25
CA ARG A 588 40.09 -23.88 -5.90
C ARG A 588 39.40 -24.93 -6.79
N GLN A 589 38.34 -25.56 -6.30
CA GLN A 589 37.56 -26.54 -7.08
C GLN A 589 36.88 -25.89 -8.29
N ALA A 590 36.29 -24.71 -8.12
CA ALA A 590 35.67 -23.94 -9.20
C ALA A 590 36.70 -23.53 -10.26
N ARG A 591 37.91 -23.10 -9.83
CA ARG A 591 39.04 -22.83 -10.75
C ARG A 591 39.49 -24.08 -11.50
N GLN A 592 39.56 -25.24 -10.84
CA GLN A 592 39.90 -26.51 -11.49
C GLN A 592 38.82 -26.98 -12.48
N LEU A 593 37.54 -26.80 -12.15
CA LEU A 593 36.42 -27.12 -13.05
C LEU A 593 36.38 -26.16 -14.26
N ALA A 594 36.58 -24.86 -14.02
CA ALA A 594 36.69 -23.83 -15.06
C ALA A 594 37.94 -23.99 -15.93
N ALA A 595 39.01 -24.61 -15.42
CA ALA A 595 40.17 -24.98 -16.24
C ALA A 595 39.90 -26.21 -17.12
N LYS A 596 38.97 -27.10 -16.71
CA LYS A 596 38.59 -28.31 -17.47
C LYS A 596 37.49 -28.05 -18.51
N SER A 597 36.58 -27.12 -18.24
CA SER A 597 35.60 -26.64 -19.21
C SER A 597 36.08 -25.29 -19.75
N PHE A 598 36.37 -25.16 -21.05
CA PHE A 598 36.79 -23.91 -21.71
C PHE A 598 35.79 -22.73 -21.61
N ASN A 599 34.81 -22.79 -20.70
CA ASN A 599 33.87 -21.73 -20.35
C ASN A 599 34.36 -20.97 -19.10
N CYS A 600 35.09 -19.88 -19.33
CA CYS A 600 35.50 -18.94 -18.29
C CYS A 600 34.33 -18.05 -17.84
N THR A 601 33.49 -18.53 -16.93
CA THR A 601 32.65 -17.65 -16.11
C THR A 601 32.73 -18.06 -14.65
N LEU A 602 33.39 -17.22 -13.84
CA LEU A 602 33.37 -17.34 -12.38
C LEU A 602 31.96 -16.98 -11.88
N PRO A 603 31.35 -17.79 -11.01
CA PRO A 603 30.05 -17.45 -10.44
C PRO A 603 30.15 -16.16 -9.61
N VAL A 604 29.43 -15.13 -10.04
CA VAL A 604 29.27 -13.88 -9.29
C VAL A 604 28.32 -14.13 -8.12
N HIS A 605 28.84 -14.09 -6.89
CA HIS A 605 28.02 -14.12 -5.68
C HIS A 605 27.29 -12.78 -5.52
N VAL A 606 25.99 -12.75 -5.82
CA VAL A 606 25.15 -11.58 -5.55
C VAL A 606 24.82 -11.55 -4.05
N PRO A 607 25.04 -10.43 -3.32
CA PRO A 607 24.67 -10.33 -1.92
C PRO A 607 23.16 -10.39 -1.76
N VAL A 608 22.67 -11.47 -1.14
CA VAL A 608 21.25 -11.66 -0.82
C VAL A 608 20.87 -10.67 0.28
N LYS A 609 19.89 -9.78 -0.02
CA LYS A 609 19.33 -8.84 0.97
C LYS A 609 18.80 -9.61 2.19
N LYS A 610 19.30 -9.25 3.39
CA LYS A 610 18.83 -9.78 4.68
C LYS A 610 17.39 -9.32 4.95
N VAL A 611 16.43 -10.25 4.90
CA VAL A 611 15.11 -10.07 5.52
C VAL A 611 14.79 -11.37 6.27
N HIS A 612 15.09 -11.40 7.57
CA HIS A 612 14.79 -12.56 8.42
C HIS A 612 13.35 -12.49 8.90
N LYS A 613 12.40 -13.01 8.12
CA LYS A 613 11.04 -13.29 8.60
C LYS A 613 10.88 -14.79 8.73
N ILE A 614 11.27 -15.32 9.88
CA ILE A 614 11.07 -16.73 10.22
C ILE A 614 9.58 -16.99 10.38
N ARG A 615 9.03 -17.95 9.63
CA ARG A 615 7.63 -18.36 9.72
C ARG A 615 7.51 -19.88 9.63
N PRO A 616 6.45 -20.47 10.21
CA PRO A 616 6.22 -21.90 10.09
C PRO A 616 5.91 -22.36 8.66
N ASP A 617 6.20 -23.61 8.35
CA ASP A 617 6.14 -24.18 7.00
C ASP A 617 4.71 -24.25 6.43
N TRP A 618 3.69 -24.31 7.29
CA TRP A 618 2.27 -24.27 6.90
C TRP A 618 1.82 -22.91 6.35
N VAL A 619 2.64 -21.85 6.48
CA VAL A 619 2.38 -20.54 5.90
C VAL A 619 2.84 -20.51 4.44
N LEU A 620 1.91 -20.72 3.51
CA LEU A 620 2.16 -20.82 2.06
C LEU A 620 2.32 -19.45 1.34
N GLN A 621 3.10 -18.52 1.87
CA GLN A 621 3.37 -17.22 1.20
C GLN A 621 4.61 -17.29 0.28
N ARG A 622 4.69 -16.40 -0.73
CA ARG A 622 5.85 -16.34 -1.65
C ARG A 622 7.14 -15.91 -0.93
N ASP A 623 7.02 -15.20 0.19
CA ASP A 623 8.12 -14.77 1.06
C ASP A 623 8.44 -15.84 2.12
N LYS A 624 8.45 -17.13 1.73
CA LYS A 624 8.95 -18.21 2.60
C LYS A 624 10.44 -17.98 2.85
N MET A 625 10.85 -17.96 4.11
CA MET A 625 12.27 -18.06 4.44
C MET A 625 12.78 -19.41 3.93
N HIS A 626 13.91 -19.42 3.23
CA HIS A 626 14.72 -20.64 3.15
C HIS A 626 15.21 -20.96 4.57
N GLU A 627 15.14 -22.22 4.98
CA GLU A 627 15.80 -22.64 6.22
C GLU A 627 17.26 -22.19 6.16
N ILE A 628 17.80 -21.68 7.29
CA ILE A 628 19.19 -21.24 7.31
C ILE A 628 20.06 -22.49 7.26
N ASP A 629 20.44 -22.90 6.05
CA ASP A 629 21.21 -24.12 5.81
C ASP A 629 22.72 -23.89 5.91
N ASN A 630 23.16 -22.64 6.16
CA ASN A 630 24.56 -22.26 6.27
C ASN A 630 24.95 -21.95 7.73
N PRO A 631 25.94 -22.66 8.30
CA PRO A 631 26.44 -22.43 9.67
C PRO A 631 26.85 -20.97 9.96
N MET A 632 27.46 -20.27 9.00
CA MET A 632 27.86 -18.87 9.17
C MET A 632 26.66 -17.92 9.20
N GLN A 633 25.67 -18.16 8.36
CA GLN A 633 24.45 -17.37 8.39
C GLN A 633 23.67 -17.60 9.69
N ALA A 634 23.69 -18.83 10.20
CA ALA A 634 23.02 -19.20 11.44
C ALA A 634 23.64 -18.55 12.67
N ILE A 635 24.98 -18.55 12.79
CA ILE A 635 25.66 -17.90 13.92
C ILE A 635 25.54 -16.37 13.84
N ASN A 636 25.60 -15.78 12.63
CA ASN A 636 25.37 -14.35 12.44
C ASN A 636 23.94 -13.95 12.82
N PHE A 637 22.96 -14.81 12.55
CA PHE A 637 21.59 -14.58 12.98
C PHE A 637 21.46 -14.53 14.51
N VAL A 638 22.21 -15.35 15.26
CA VAL A 638 22.27 -15.25 16.73
C VAL A 638 22.94 -13.93 17.14
N MET A 639 24.11 -13.61 16.57
CA MET A 639 24.85 -12.37 16.88
C MET A 639 23.99 -11.11 16.64
N ASP A 640 23.30 -11.05 15.51
CA ASP A 640 22.44 -9.94 15.10
C ASP A 640 21.24 -9.79 16.06
N ASN A 641 20.61 -10.88 16.51
CA ASN A 641 19.45 -10.80 17.41
C ASN A 641 19.83 -10.45 18.86
N TYR A 642 21.02 -10.85 19.34
CA TYR A 642 21.48 -10.53 20.69
C TYR A 642 22.39 -9.30 20.76
N ASN A 643 22.57 -8.56 19.65
CA ASN A 643 23.46 -7.40 19.54
C ASN A 643 24.91 -7.69 20.01
N ILE A 644 25.40 -8.90 19.74
CA ILE A 644 26.75 -9.30 20.14
C ILE A 644 27.71 -8.87 19.04
N THR A 645 28.75 -8.13 19.40
CA THR A 645 29.81 -7.76 18.46
C THR A 645 30.79 -8.91 18.27
N PRO A 646 31.30 -9.15 17.05
CA PRO A 646 32.33 -10.16 16.83
C PRO A 646 33.60 -9.80 17.60
N LYS A 647 34.23 -10.78 18.26
CA LYS A 647 35.60 -10.62 18.80
C LYS A 647 36.53 -10.29 17.62
N LYS A 648 37.21 -9.13 17.72
CA LYS A 648 38.16 -8.66 16.71
C LYS A 648 39.35 -9.60 16.59
#